data_AF-A0A3Q3DFH2-F1
#
_entry.id   AF-A0A3Q3DFH2-F1
#
_cell.length_a   1.000
_cell.length_b   1.000
_cell.length_c   1.000
_cell.angle_alpha   90.00
_cell.angle_beta   90.00
_cell.angle_gamma   90.00
#
_symmetry.space_group_name_H-M   'P 1'
#
loop_
_entity.id
_entity.type
_entity.pdbx_description
1 polymer ?
#
loop_
_entity_poly.entity_id
_entity_poly.type
_entity_poly.pdbx_seq_one_letter_code
_entity_poly.pdbx_strand_id
1 'polypeptide(L)'
;SVSHTRTHARTHTHTHTHTHTHTPLVMQHKMVTTLYSILQLEFDKLKLHVNFTQEVSEDLHSNVKATKNATRKIGTKKSKAEDQKLKQDLYVERLTKELDRLTQQMDLFEVQTNAQAETTLATKEALSEAEMQMESLAMAQKQLLQQWNRSLLNMRKQDEEFGAMQQAHQVIVLDREIEGNKKSISELQEKSETLTMMLNCAQMDCEVTKKMITQKQSQHEILQDQYSVYIRALGQTEQTLAELTKVETRLLRKPSTLEKNKNKHLELENSIMTQMLQKLMDNKAAQYYQRLTNKKASLKKEKVNKSFSRRIGPTSPLDHHDPDDSHRWMELFRLALTKPTCLSLSSDIYLCVCVCVCVCVCVFVCFQHEDLSPLQIKIEAIKTQIETLSQKMKNDQQLWLKLQGTLIGLTLEIQTHNKEYNKLQTKYTAVCQKKLYLERQLEVMHREENEVEKSNKMLQRDLLKLNTLLSKNTQLRYALEQENAVMETEFLHKLKEAERESIEMEAKLEKTQEEKEKLLSSLVEAERQIMLWEKKTHVMKETRLVVQEGQGDIQIMRDDVHRMERWLSLLMRQREQLLRDSISVVERRGNIIERNEVMARSTKKATTKGELHLMNDGLRRKITEIHKVGQSGRTLYALRTNCSTT
;
A
#
# COMPACT_ATOMS: atom_id res chain seq x y z
N SER A 1 70.31 129.26 91.77
CA SER A 1 70.53 130.52 92.50
C SER A 1 72.00 130.71 92.81
N VAL A 2 72.46 131.96 93.01
CA VAL A 2 73.65 132.37 93.81
C VAL A 2 74.87 131.41 93.77
N SER A 3 75.89 131.50 92.90
CA SER A 3 76.76 132.62 92.42
C SER A 3 78.08 132.77 93.19
N HIS A 4 79.09 133.37 92.52
CA HIS A 4 80.40 133.80 93.03
C HIS A 4 81.39 132.65 93.37
N THR A 5 82.59 132.50 92.79
CA THR A 5 83.71 133.39 92.33
C THR A 5 84.68 133.84 93.41
N ARG A 6 85.99 133.77 93.08
CA ARG A 6 87.15 134.33 93.82
C ARG A 6 87.38 133.73 95.23
N THR A 7 88.56 133.79 95.85
CA THR A 7 89.85 134.48 95.54
C THR A 7 91.03 133.47 95.54
N HIS A 8 92.11 133.55 94.74
CA HIS A 8 93.05 134.64 94.37
C HIS A 8 94.24 134.78 95.36
N ALA A 9 95.41 135.21 94.84
CA ALA A 9 96.69 135.48 95.55
C ALA A 9 97.46 134.22 96.02
N ARG A 10 98.75 134.02 95.65
CA ARG A 10 99.98 134.76 96.05
C ARG A 10 100.17 134.70 97.57
N THR A 11 101.30 134.27 98.11
CA THR A 11 102.69 134.66 97.75
C THR A 11 103.59 133.46 97.39
N HIS A 12 104.64 133.55 96.55
CA HIS A 12 105.76 134.51 96.44
C HIS A 12 106.73 134.54 97.64
N THR A 13 107.67 133.60 97.64
CA THR A 13 109.13 133.84 97.80
C THR A 13 109.81 132.57 97.25
N HIS A 14 110.68 132.57 96.23
CA HIS A 14 111.94 133.32 96.08
C HIS A 14 112.74 133.39 97.38
N THR A 15 113.76 132.54 97.51
CA THR A 15 115.17 133.00 97.47
C THR A 15 116.14 131.84 97.26
N HIS A 16 117.21 132.14 96.52
CA HIS A 16 118.59 131.64 96.61
C HIS A 16 118.85 130.25 97.21
N THR A 17 119.38 129.30 96.43
CA THR A 17 120.80 129.25 96.00
C THR A 17 121.78 129.44 97.15
N HIS A 18 122.16 128.36 97.84
CA HIS A 18 123.56 128.12 98.17
C HIS A 18 123.91 126.64 98.29
N THR A 19 125.12 126.35 97.83
CA THR A 19 126.00 125.17 98.04
C THR A 19 125.65 124.11 99.09
N HIS A 20 125.85 122.85 98.69
CA HIS A 20 126.24 121.65 99.46
C HIS A 20 126.32 121.67 101.01
N THR A 21 125.97 120.50 101.57
CA THR A 21 126.27 119.92 102.92
C THR A 21 125.38 120.26 104.14
N HIS A 22 124.74 119.21 104.67
CA HIS A 22 124.28 118.91 106.06
C HIS A 22 123.17 119.80 106.72
N THR A 23 121.89 119.36 106.88
CA THR A 23 121.23 118.33 107.77
C THR A 23 120.95 118.78 109.23
N PRO A 24 119.94 118.24 109.98
CA PRO A 24 118.57 117.69 109.65
C PRO A 24 117.43 118.05 110.68
N LEU A 25 116.09 117.89 110.38
CA LEU A 25 115.01 117.65 111.43
C LEU A 25 113.49 117.46 111.04
N VAL A 26 113.02 117.47 109.79
CA VAL A 26 111.61 117.84 109.45
C VAL A 26 110.46 116.78 109.63
N MET A 27 110.68 115.58 110.17
CA MET A 27 109.81 114.42 109.82
C MET A 27 108.40 114.23 110.46
N GLN A 28 108.11 114.66 111.70
CA GLN A 28 106.95 114.08 112.44
C GLN A 28 105.53 114.47 111.96
N HIS A 29 105.28 115.70 111.50
CA HIS A 29 103.90 116.21 111.38
C HIS A 29 103.06 115.58 110.25
N LYS A 30 103.66 114.95 109.23
CA LYS A 30 102.95 114.46 108.03
C LYS A 30 102.15 113.15 108.22
N MET A 31 102.27 112.48 109.35
CA MET A 31 101.83 111.07 109.50
C MET A 31 100.41 110.88 110.07
N VAL A 32 99.82 111.89 110.72
CA VAL A 32 98.50 111.76 111.37
C VAL A 32 97.36 112.14 110.41
N THR A 33 97.50 113.25 109.68
CA THR A 33 96.49 113.76 108.73
C THR A 33 96.23 112.80 107.56
N THR A 34 97.23 111.99 107.21
CA THR A 34 97.14 110.91 106.23
C THR A 34 96.26 109.76 106.72
N LEU A 35 96.41 109.31 107.98
CA LEU A 35 95.64 108.20 108.56
C LEU A 35 94.14 108.48 108.64
N TYR A 36 93.71 109.66 109.09
CA TYR A 36 92.29 110.01 109.15
C TYR A 36 91.65 110.05 107.75
N SER A 37 92.36 110.61 106.77
CA SER A 37 91.91 110.69 105.38
C SER A 37 91.70 109.30 104.77
N ILE A 38 92.55 108.32 105.11
CA ILE A 38 92.43 106.93 104.66
C ILE A 38 91.17 106.26 105.24
N LEU A 39 90.91 106.41 106.54
CA LEU A 39 89.77 105.79 107.21
C LEU A 39 88.41 106.32 106.71
N GLN A 40 88.30 107.63 106.46
CA GLN A 40 87.08 108.20 105.88
C GLN A 40 86.86 107.69 104.44
N LEU A 41 87.93 107.63 103.63
CA LEU A 41 87.89 107.06 102.28
C LEU A 41 87.44 105.59 102.28
N GLU A 42 87.89 104.79 103.25
CA GLU A 42 87.48 103.38 103.39
C GLU A 42 86.01 103.24 103.81
N PHE A 43 85.50 104.07 104.74
CA PHE A 43 84.09 104.02 105.14
C PHE A 43 83.15 104.44 104.00
N ASP A 44 83.42 105.55 103.31
CA ASP A 44 82.56 106.01 102.22
C ASP A 44 82.61 105.05 101.02
N LYS A 45 83.77 104.42 100.76
CA LYS A 45 83.93 103.31 99.80
C LYS A 45 83.10 102.08 100.19
N LEU A 46 83.10 101.68 101.47
CA LEU A 46 82.28 100.57 101.96
C LEU A 46 80.78 100.87 101.87
N LYS A 47 80.36 102.07 102.25
CA LYS A 47 78.96 102.50 102.16
C LYS A 47 78.46 102.55 100.71
N LEU A 48 79.29 103.07 99.80
CA LEU A 48 79.02 103.06 98.35
C LEU A 48 78.93 101.62 97.83
N HIS A 49 79.81 100.72 98.27
CA HIS A 49 79.75 99.29 97.90
C HIS A 49 78.49 98.60 98.42
N VAL A 50 78.04 98.87 99.65
CA VAL A 50 76.80 98.28 100.20
C VAL A 50 75.58 98.75 99.41
N ASN A 51 75.45 100.06 99.17
CA ASN A 51 74.37 100.62 98.36
C ASN A 51 74.36 100.01 96.95
N PHE A 52 75.52 99.93 96.29
CA PHE A 52 75.66 99.29 94.98
C PHE A 52 75.23 97.82 94.99
N THR A 53 75.59 97.05 96.02
CA THR A 53 75.13 95.65 96.14
C THR A 53 73.64 95.53 96.44
N GLN A 54 73.05 96.47 97.18
CA GLN A 54 71.61 96.52 97.44
C GLN A 54 70.85 96.79 96.14
N GLU A 55 71.20 97.85 95.43
CA GLU A 55 70.65 98.24 94.12
C GLU A 55 70.76 97.07 93.11
N VAL A 56 71.95 96.49 92.96
CA VAL A 56 72.17 95.31 92.11
C VAL A 56 71.30 94.12 92.54
N SER A 57 71.10 93.87 93.84
CA SER A 57 70.28 92.75 94.31
C SER A 57 68.78 92.95 94.05
N GLU A 58 68.28 94.19 94.16
CA GLU A 58 66.90 94.54 93.89
C GLU A 58 66.60 94.53 92.38
N ASP A 59 67.53 95.02 91.57
CA ASP A 59 67.51 94.87 90.11
C ASP A 59 67.57 93.40 89.70
N LEU A 60 68.41 92.57 90.32
CA LEU A 60 68.53 91.15 89.97
C LEU A 60 67.26 90.38 90.38
N HIS A 61 66.65 90.67 91.53
CA HIS A 61 65.35 90.12 91.90
C HIS A 61 64.22 90.63 90.99
N SER A 62 64.22 91.90 90.60
CA SER A 62 63.30 92.48 89.62
C SER A 62 63.42 91.77 88.26
N ASN A 63 64.64 91.54 87.78
CA ASN A 63 64.94 90.81 86.56
C ASN A 63 64.56 89.32 86.65
N VAL A 64 64.77 88.65 87.78
CA VAL A 64 64.30 87.27 88.02
C VAL A 64 62.77 87.19 88.03
N LYS A 65 62.08 88.18 88.61
CA LYS A 65 60.61 88.28 88.60
C LYS A 65 60.09 88.59 87.19
N ALA A 66 60.76 89.47 86.44
CA ALA A 66 60.43 89.82 85.06
C ALA A 66 60.63 88.63 84.11
N THR A 67 61.77 87.94 84.18
CA THR A 67 62.04 86.73 83.39
C THR A 67 61.11 85.58 83.76
N LYS A 68 60.82 85.32 85.05
CA LYS A 68 59.82 84.32 85.46
C LYS A 68 58.42 84.63 84.91
N ASN A 69 58.02 85.90 84.92
CA ASN A 69 56.76 86.35 84.31
C ASN A 69 56.77 86.23 82.78
N ALA A 70 57.89 86.57 82.12
CA ALA A 70 58.08 86.41 80.69
C ALA A 70 57.99 84.93 80.29
N THR A 71 58.70 84.04 80.98
CA THR A 71 58.65 82.59 80.78
C THR A 71 57.25 82.02 81.01
N ARG A 72 56.50 82.49 82.01
CA ARG A 72 55.08 82.09 82.18
C ARG A 72 54.19 82.62 81.03
N LYS A 73 54.43 83.83 80.54
CA LYS A 73 53.72 84.41 79.37
C LYS A 73 54.08 83.70 78.06
N ILE A 74 55.32 83.23 77.93
CA ILE A 74 55.78 82.40 76.80
C ILE A 74 55.17 81.00 76.90
N GLY A 75 55.19 80.35 78.06
CA GLY A 75 54.58 79.03 78.27
C GLY A 75 53.07 79.01 77.99
N THR A 76 52.34 80.03 78.46
CA THR A 76 50.90 80.17 78.16
C THR A 76 50.59 80.57 76.71
N LYS A 77 51.52 81.24 76.01
CA LYS A 77 51.44 81.40 74.54
C LYS A 77 51.72 80.08 73.81
N LYS A 78 52.73 79.33 74.27
CA LYS A 78 53.14 78.04 73.70
C LYS A 78 52.00 77.03 73.80
N SER A 79 51.41 76.81 74.98
CA SER A 79 50.30 75.85 75.12
C SER A 79 49.10 76.26 74.26
N LYS A 80 48.75 77.56 74.18
CA LYS A 80 47.69 78.02 73.28
C LYS A 80 47.99 77.78 71.80
N ALA A 81 49.25 77.87 71.38
CA ALA A 81 49.67 77.53 70.02
C ALA A 81 49.66 76.01 69.78
N GLU A 82 50.02 75.20 70.78
CA GLU A 82 49.92 73.73 70.74
C GLU A 82 48.44 73.29 70.67
N ASP A 83 47.54 73.87 71.48
CA ASP A 83 46.09 73.65 71.42
C ASP A 83 45.50 74.04 70.04
N GLN A 84 46.00 75.11 69.43
CA GLN A 84 45.58 75.56 68.11
C GLN A 84 46.13 74.66 67.00
N LYS A 85 47.39 74.22 67.09
CA LYS A 85 47.97 73.24 66.17
C LYS A 85 47.21 71.92 66.24
N LEU A 86 46.92 71.39 67.43
CA LEU A 86 46.15 70.16 67.59
C LEU A 86 44.77 70.24 66.93
N LYS A 87 44.09 71.38 67.00
CA LYS A 87 42.82 71.61 66.30
C LYS A 87 42.98 71.64 64.77
N GLN A 88 44.10 72.15 64.27
CA GLN A 88 44.43 72.11 62.84
C GLN A 88 44.79 70.69 62.39
N ASP A 89 45.60 69.96 63.16
CA ASP A 89 45.98 68.57 62.90
C ASP A 89 44.73 67.67 62.80
N LEU A 90 43.81 67.76 63.77
CA LEU A 90 42.55 67.01 63.78
C LEU A 90 41.59 67.40 62.64
N TYR A 91 41.67 68.64 62.14
CA TYR A 91 40.89 69.09 60.99
C TYR A 91 41.49 68.55 59.68
N VAL A 92 42.82 68.57 59.55
CA VAL A 92 43.54 67.95 58.42
C VAL A 92 43.30 66.45 58.40
N GLU A 93 43.42 65.74 59.53
CA GLU A 93 43.16 64.30 59.63
C GLU A 93 41.73 63.93 59.16
N ARG A 94 40.74 64.76 59.49
CA ARG A 94 39.36 64.58 58.98
C ARG A 94 39.29 64.80 57.47
N LEU A 95 39.89 65.87 56.94
CA LEU A 95 39.87 66.13 55.49
C LEU A 95 40.63 65.05 54.70
N THR A 96 41.74 64.52 55.23
CA THR A 96 42.47 63.40 54.64
C THR A 96 41.58 62.16 54.61
N LYS A 97 40.98 61.76 55.73
CA LYS A 97 40.05 60.61 55.76
C LYS A 97 38.86 60.74 54.83
N GLU A 98 38.31 61.95 54.68
CA GLU A 98 37.19 62.21 53.79
C GLU A 98 37.62 62.22 52.30
N LEU A 99 38.83 62.70 52.01
CA LEU A 99 39.46 62.58 50.69
C LEU A 99 39.73 61.12 50.34
N ASP A 100 40.37 60.34 51.24
CA ASP A 100 40.64 58.92 51.06
C ASP A 100 39.34 58.14 50.76
N ARG A 101 38.26 58.45 51.50
CA ARG A 101 36.92 57.85 51.30
C ARG A 101 36.30 58.23 49.95
N LEU A 102 36.51 59.46 49.47
CA LEU A 102 36.02 59.91 48.16
C LEU A 102 36.85 59.31 47.01
N THR A 103 38.17 59.21 47.15
CA THR A 103 39.05 58.51 46.20
C THR A 103 38.64 57.05 46.09
N GLN A 104 38.48 56.32 47.19
CA GLN A 104 38.00 54.92 47.16
C GLN A 104 36.62 54.76 46.51
N GLN A 105 35.74 55.77 46.58
CA GLN A 105 34.47 55.76 45.85
C GLN A 105 34.66 56.04 44.35
N MET A 106 35.56 56.94 43.96
CA MET A 106 35.92 57.17 42.56
C MET A 106 36.55 55.93 41.94
N ASP A 107 37.53 55.31 42.60
CA ASP A 107 38.19 54.07 42.17
C ASP A 107 37.17 52.95 41.94
N LEU A 108 36.21 52.79 42.87
CA LEU A 108 35.14 51.80 42.77
C LEU A 108 34.22 52.07 41.57
N PHE A 109 33.82 53.32 41.34
CA PHE A 109 32.98 53.68 40.19
C PHE A 109 33.73 53.58 38.86
N GLU A 110 35.04 53.84 38.83
CA GLU A 110 35.88 53.63 37.64
C GLU A 110 35.98 52.14 37.30
N VAL A 111 36.28 51.28 38.28
CA VAL A 111 36.29 49.82 38.10
C VAL A 111 34.92 49.30 37.66
N GLN A 112 33.82 49.79 38.24
CA GLN A 112 32.46 49.43 37.81
C GLN A 112 32.18 49.88 36.37
N THR A 113 32.59 51.09 35.98
CA THR A 113 32.39 51.63 34.63
C THR A 113 33.19 50.83 33.60
N ASN A 114 34.42 50.45 33.91
CA ASN A 114 35.27 49.64 33.04
C ASN A 114 34.70 48.22 32.87
N ALA A 115 34.29 47.55 33.95
CA ALA A 115 33.64 46.24 33.88
C ALA A 115 32.29 46.29 33.11
N GLN A 116 31.53 47.39 33.24
CA GLN A 116 30.31 47.59 32.45
C GLN A 116 30.61 47.86 30.97
N ALA A 117 31.72 48.55 30.65
CA ALA A 117 32.16 48.75 29.27
C ALA A 117 32.62 47.43 28.63
N GLU A 118 33.43 46.62 29.32
CA GLU A 118 33.90 45.30 28.87
C GLU A 118 32.73 44.34 28.61
N THR A 119 31.78 44.24 29.53
CA THR A 119 30.57 43.40 29.33
C THR A 119 29.66 43.94 28.21
N THR A 120 29.59 45.26 28.02
CA THR A 120 28.87 45.87 26.88
C THR A 120 29.58 45.62 25.55
N LEU A 121 30.91 45.52 25.53
CA LEU A 121 31.67 45.16 24.33
C LEU A 121 31.49 43.68 23.99
N ALA A 122 31.68 42.77 24.96
CA ALA A 122 31.50 41.33 24.75
C ALA A 122 30.08 40.97 24.28
N THR A 123 29.04 41.65 24.77
CA THR A 123 27.65 41.47 24.31
C THR A 123 27.41 42.02 22.90
N LYS A 124 28.10 43.10 22.49
CA LYS A 124 28.05 43.61 21.10
C LYS A 124 28.80 42.71 20.13
N GLU A 125 29.95 42.17 20.54
CA GLU A 125 30.72 41.21 19.74
C GLU A 125 29.88 39.95 19.50
N ALA A 126 29.32 39.35 20.56
CA ALA A 126 28.41 38.21 20.45
C ALA A 126 27.15 38.49 19.61
N LEU A 127 26.58 39.71 19.69
CA LEU A 127 25.47 40.13 18.82
C LEU A 127 25.91 40.19 17.35
N SER A 128 27.07 40.79 17.05
CA SER A 128 27.59 40.89 15.68
C SER A 128 27.97 39.52 15.09
N GLU A 129 28.42 38.57 15.92
CA GLU A 129 28.62 37.19 15.50
C GLU A 129 27.27 36.52 15.18
N ALA A 130 26.26 36.70 16.03
CA ALA A 130 24.91 36.17 15.78
C ALA A 130 24.28 36.77 14.51
N GLU A 131 24.47 38.06 14.24
CA GLU A 131 24.03 38.73 13.01
C GLU A 131 24.73 38.14 11.77
N MET A 132 26.05 37.94 11.83
CA MET A 132 26.82 37.28 10.76
C MET A 132 26.38 35.82 10.55
N GLN A 133 26.12 35.08 11.63
CA GLN A 133 25.59 33.72 11.57
C GLN A 133 24.19 33.71 10.91
N MET A 134 23.28 34.63 11.27
CA MET A 134 21.95 34.75 10.65
C MET A 134 22.02 35.07 9.16
N GLU A 135 22.88 35.99 8.72
CA GLU A 135 23.06 36.30 7.29
C GLU A 135 23.64 35.08 6.54
N SER A 136 24.57 34.34 7.15
CA SER A 136 25.11 33.10 6.56
C SER A 136 24.02 32.01 6.38
N LEU A 137 23.09 31.90 7.33
CA LEU A 137 21.94 30.99 7.26
C LEU A 137 20.92 31.43 6.21
N ALA A 138 20.64 32.73 6.09
CA ALA A 138 19.77 33.28 5.05
C ALA A 138 20.34 33.02 3.64
N MET A 139 21.66 33.19 3.47
CA MET A 139 22.36 32.87 2.22
C MET A 139 22.36 31.37 1.93
N ALA A 140 22.54 30.50 2.93
CA ALA A 140 22.41 29.05 2.77
C ALA A 140 20.99 28.62 2.40
N GLN A 141 19.96 29.20 3.02
CA GLN A 141 18.54 28.96 2.68
C GLN A 141 18.25 29.37 1.23
N LYS A 142 18.75 30.52 0.79
CA LYS A 142 18.63 31.01 -0.59
C LYS A 142 19.31 30.09 -1.60
N GLN A 143 20.49 29.54 -1.28
CA GLN A 143 21.16 28.54 -2.09
C GLN A 143 20.39 27.21 -2.15
N LEU A 144 19.86 26.73 -1.02
CA LEU A 144 19.07 25.51 -0.95
C LEU A 144 17.78 25.61 -1.78
N LEU A 145 17.07 26.74 -1.72
CA LEU A 145 15.91 27.02 -2.56
C LEU A 145 16.27 27.05 -4.06
N GLN A 146 17.43 27.58 -4.43
CA GLN A 146 17.91 27.53 -5.82
C GLN A 146 18.26 26.09 -6.27
N GLN A 147 18.84 25.27 -5.39
CA GLN A 147 19.11 23.86 -5.67
C GLN A 147 17.81 23.05 -5.81
N TRP A 148 16.85 23.25 -4.90
CA TRP A 148 15.51 22.64 -4.95
C TRP A 148 14.79 23.00 -6.25
N ASN A 149 14.77 24.29 -6.65
CA ASN A 149 14.13 24.72 -7.88
C ASN A 149 14.81 24.16 -9.14
N ARG A 150 16.14 23.98 -9.14
CA ARG A 150 16.86 23.27 -10.21
C ARG A 150 16.48 21.79 -10.25
N SER A 151 16.35 21.14 -9.09
CA SER A 151 15.92 19.74 -9.00
C SER A 151 14.49 19.54 -9.52
N LEU A 152 13.53 20.35 -9.08
CA LEU A 152 12.16 20.34 -9.60
C LEU A 152 12.08 20.54 -11.11
N LEU A 153 12.87 21.48 -11.66
CA LEU A 153 12.89 21.76 -13.09
C LEU A 153 13.54 20.62 -13.90
N ASN A 154 14.52 19.93 -13.33
CA ASN A 154 15.10 18.74 -13.94
C ASN A 154 14.14 17.54 -13.90
N MET A 155 13.47 17.29 -12.77
CA MET A 155 12.45 16.23 -12.67
C MET A 155 11.32 16.46 -13.67
N ARG A 156 10.77 17.69 -13.76
CA ARG A 156 9.74 18.01 -14.75
C ARG A 156 10.18 17.70 -16.18
N LYS A 157 11.42 18.02 -16.54
CA LYS A 157 11.96 17.67 -17.87
C LYS A 157 12.05 16.16 -18.07
N GLN A 158 12.46 15.41 -17.04
CA GLN A 158 12.49 13.95 -17.09
C GLN A 158 11.08 13.35 -17.19
N ASP A 159 10.07 13.95 -16.56
CA ASP A 159 8.66 13.56 -16.69
C ASP A 159 8.12 13.88 -18.10
N GLU A 160 8.47 15.04 -18.66
CA GLU A 160 8.14 15.45 -20.05
C GLU A 160 8.81 14.53 -21.08
N GLU A 161 10.10 14.21 -20.92
CA GLU A 161 10.88 13.28 -21.75
C GLU A 161 10.35 11.83 -21.64
N PHE A 162 10.02 11.37 -20.43
CA PHE A 162 9.44 10.05 -20.20
C PHE A 162 8.02 9.95 -20.77
N GLY A 163 7.19 10.98 -20.62
CA GLY A 163 5.86 11.05 -21.23
C GLY A 163 5.92 10.98 -22.76
N ALA A 164 6.86 11.71 -23.39
CA ALA A 164 7.10 11.64 -24.82
C ALA A 164 7.60 10.24 -25.26
N MET A 165 8.51 9.63 -24.50
CA MET A 165 8.99 8.26 -24.74
C MET A 165 7.86 7.22 -24.61
N GLN A 166 6.97 7.36 -23.63
CA GLN A 166 5.83 6.46 -23.42
C GLN A 166 4.80 6.58 -24.56
N GLN A 167 4.51 7.79 -25.02
CA GLN A 167 3.65 8.03 -26.20
C GLN A 167 4.28 7.42 -27.47
N ALA A 168 5.57 7.64 -27.71
CA ALA A 168 6.28 7.04 -28.83
C ALA A 168 6.27 5.50 -28.77
N HIS A 169 6.39 4.91 -27.58
CA HIS A 169 6.28 3.46 -27.40
C HIS A 169 4.86 2.94 -27.71
N GLN A 170 3.81 3.64 -27.27
CA GLN A 170 2.42 3.29 -27.61
C GLN A 170 2.18 3.33 -29.13
N VAL A 171 2.68 4.35 -29.82
CA VAL A 171 2.60 4.42 -31.29
C VAL A 171 3.31 3.23 -31.94
N ILE A 172 4.51 2.87 -31.50
CA ILE A 172 5.25 1.70 -32.02
C ILE A 172 4.53 0.37 -31.77
N VAL A 173 3.78 0.23 -30.67
CA VAL A 173 2.93 -0.96 -30.42
C VAL A 173 1.74 -0.98 -31.39
N LEU A 174 1.01 0.13 -31.50
CA LEU A 174 -0.12 0.26 -32.42
C LEU A 174 0.28 0.05 -33.88
N ASP A 175 1.43 0.57 -34.32
CA ASP A 175 1.97 0.34 -35.67
C ASP A 175 2.26 -1.14 -35.94
N ARG A 176 2.76 -1.89 -34.94
CA ARG A 176 2.97 -3.35 -35.04
C ARG A 176 1.66 -4.13 -35.13
N GLU A 177 0.66 -3.73 -34.35
CA GLU A 177 -0.68 -4.32 -34.41
C GLU A 177 -1.35 -4.04 -35.76
N ILE A 178 -1.28 -2.80 -36.24
CA ILE A 178 -1.74 -2.38 -37.57
C ILE A 178 -1.03 -3.19 -38.67
N GLU A 179 0.29 -3.38 -38.59
CA GLU A 179 1.05 -4.13 -39.58
C GLU A 179 0.77 -5.65 -39.54
N GLY A 180 0.48 -6.22 -38.36
CA GLY A 180 -0.02 -7.58 -38.20
C GLY A 180 -1.42 -7.77 -38.82
N ASN A 181 -2.31 -6.80 -38.58
CA ASN A 181 -3.65 -6.78 -39.16
C ASN A 181 -3.60 -6.66 -40.69
N LYS A 182 -2.74 -5.79 -41.26
CA LYS A 182 -2.53 -5.71 -42.73
C LYS A 182 -2.13 -7.05 -43.32
N LYS A 183 -1.16 -7.76 -42.73
CA LYS A 183 -0.71 -9.08 -43.21
C LYS A 183 -1.83 -10.11 -43.17
N SER A 184 -2.61 -10.12 -42.09
CA SER A 184 -3.79 -10.98 -41.98
C SER A 184 -4.86 -10.67 -43.05
N ILE A 185 -5.03 -9.40 -43.40
CA ILE A 185 -5.91 -8.97 -44.51
C ILE A 185 -5.36 -9.43 -45.87
N SER A 186 -4.07 -9.27 -46.14
CA SER A 186 -3.43 -9.76 -47.37
C SER A 186 -3.55 -11.28 -47.52
N GLU A 187 -3.28 -12.05 -46.46
CA GLU A 187 -3.49 -13.49 -46.46
C GLU A 187 -4.94 -13.89 -46.75
N LEU A 188 -5.91 -13.17 -46.18
CA LEU A 188 -7.34 -13.41 -46.44
C LEU A 188 -7.73 -13.05 -47.87
N GLN A 189 -7.10 -12.01 -48.44
CA GLN A 189 -7.28 -11.64 -49.85
C GLN A 189 -6.71 -12.72 -50.79
N GLU A 190 -5.48 -13.20 -50.59
CA GLU A 190 -4.88 -14.29 -51.38
C GLU A 190 -5.74 -15.57 -51.32
N LYS A 191 -6.30 -15.90 -50.15
CA LYS A 191 -7.23 -17.03 -49.97
C LYS A 191 -8.54 -16.80 -50.74
N SER A 192 -9.07 -15.56 -50.75
CA SER A 192 -10.27 -15.17 -51.51
C SER A 192 -10.04 -15.23 -53.04
N GLU A 193 -8.89 -14.75 -53.52
CA GLU A 193 -8.49 -14.81 -54.93
C GLU A 193 -8.31 -16.27 -55.39
N THR A 194 -7.68 -17.11 -54.55
CA THR A 194 -7.55 -18.56 -54.79
C THR A 194 -8.91 -19.25 -54.87
N LEU A 195 -9.83 -18.98 -53.93
CA LEU A 195 -11.20 -19.50 -53.94
C LEU A 195 -11.97 -19.06 -55.19
N THR A 196 -11.80 -17.80 -55.60
CA THR A 196 -12.43 -17.24 -56.82
C THR A 196 -11.89 -17.92 -58.08
N MET A 197 -10.58 -18.19 -58.16
CA MET A 197 -9.99 -18.93 -59.27
C MET A 197 -10.49 -20.38 -59.34
N MET A 198 -10.56 -21.08 -58.19
CA MET A 198 -11.13 -22.44 -58.15
C MET A 198 -12.60 -22.48 -58.55
N LEU A 199 -13.39 -21.48 -58.14
CA LEU A 199 -14.80 -21.34 -58.55
C LEU A 199 -14.93 -21.19 -60.08
N ASN A 200 -14.09 -20.35 -60.69
CA ASN A 200 -14.07 -20.15 -62.14
C ASN A 200 -13.68 -21.43 -62.90
N CYS A 201 -12.70 -22.17 -62.41
CA CYS A 201 -12.33 -23.49 -62.97
C CYS A 201 -13.50 -24.48 -62.88
N ALA A 202 -14.09 -24.64 -61.69
CA ALA A 202 -15.23 -25.53 -61.48
C ALA A 202 -16.46 -25.15 -62.32
N GLN A 203 -16.69 -23.84 -62.55
CA GLN A 203 -17.74 -23.37 -63.46
C GLN A 203 -17.43 -23.74 -64.92
N MET A 204 -16.19 -23.59 -65.37
CA MET A 204 -15.77 -23.99 -66.72
C MET A 204 -15.92 -25.51 -66.93
N ASP A 205 -15.53 -26.32 -65.94
CA ASP A 205 -15.76 -27.78 -65.97
C ASP A 205 -17.25 -28.13 -65.99
N CYS A 206 -18.09 -27.40 -65.24
CA CYS A 206 -19.54 -27.52 -65.31
C CYS A 206 -20.11 -27.15 -66.69
N GLU A 207 -19.50 -26.20 -67.41
CA GLU A 207 -19.91 -25.88 -68.78
C GLU A 207 -19.43 -26.91 -69.82
N VAL A 208 -18.21 -27.42 -69.69
CA VAL A 208 -17.67 -28.48 -70.55
C VAL A 208 -18.45 -29.77 -70.37
N THR A 209 -18.75 -30.17 -69.13
CA THR A 209 -19.58 -31.36 -68.85
C THR A 209 -21.02 -31.19 -69.35
N LYS A 210 -21.65 -30.02 -69.21
CA LYS A 210 -22.95 -29.72 -69.84
C LYS A 210 -22.90 -29.90 -71.37
N LYS A 211 -21.87 -29.37 -72.04
CA LYS A 211 -21.67 -29.52 -73.50
C LYS A 211 -21.46 -30.99 -73.91
N MET A 212 -20.74 -31.77 -73.12
CA MET A 212 -20.54 -33.21 -73.35
C MET A 212 -21.85 -34.00 -73.12
N ILE A 213 -22.67 -33.62 -72.13
CA ILE A 213 -23.99 -34.21 -71.89
C ILE A 213 -24.93 -33.97 -73.09
N THR A 214 -25.01 -32.75 -73.64
CA THR A 214 -25.85 -32.49 -74.83
C THR A 214 -25.34 -33.19 -76.09
N GLN A 215 -24.02 -33.36 -76.24
CA GLN A 215 -23.45 -34.21 -77.30
C GLN A 215 -23.82 -35.69 -77.11
N LYS A 216 -23.87 -36.19 -75.87
CA LYS A 216 -24.28 -37.58 -75.59
C LYS A 216 -25.78 -37.80 -75.72
N GLN A 217 -26.60 -36.80 -75.41
CA GLN A 217 -28.05 -36.82 -75.65
C GLN A 217 -28.36 -36.91 -77.15
N SER A 218 -27.78 -36.04 -77.97
CA SER A 218 -27.96 -36.10 -79.43
C SER A 218 -27.41 -37.39 -80.07
N GLN A 219 -26.30 -37.95 -79.55
CA GLN A 219 -25.84 -39.29 -79.94
C GLN A 219 -26.83 -40.40 -79.56
N HIS A 220 -27.47 -40.30 -78.39
CA HIS A 220 -28.52 -41.24 -77.97
C HIS A 220 -29.77 -41.13 -78.85
N GLU A 221 -30.22 -39.92 -79.17
CA GLU A 221 -31.37 -39.66 -80.06
C GLU A 221 -31.15 -40.29 -81.45
N ILE A 222 -29.98 -40.08 -82.07
CA ILE A 222 -29.62 -40.69 -83.36
C ILE A 222 -29.61 -42.23 -83.29
N LEU A 223 -29.08 -42.81 -82.21
CA LEU A 223 -29.09 -44.26 -82.01
C LEU A 223 -30.52 -44.79 -81.76
N GLN A 224 -31.33 -44.08 -80.99
CA GLN A 224 -32.73 -44.42 -80.72
C GLN A 224 -33.57 -44.39 -82.01
N ASP A 225 -33.35 -43.41 -82.89
CA ASP A 225 -33.95 -43.38 -84.23
C ASP A 225 -33.50 -44.56 -85.08
N GLN A 226 -32.22 -44.93 -85.08
CA GLN A 226 -31.72 -46.14 -85.76
C GLN A 226 -32.37 -47.42 -85.22
N TYR A 227 -32.46 -47.59 -83.90
CA TYR A 227 -33.20 -48.69 -83.28
C TYR A 227 -34.68 -48.69 -83.69
N SER A 228 -35.33 -47.53 -83.81
CA SER A 228 -36.72 -47.44 -84.32
C SER A 228 -36.85 -47.91 -85.77
N VAL A 229 -35.82 -47.73 -86.60
CA VAL A 229 -35.78 -48.22 -87.99
C VAL A 229 -35.57 -49.74 -88.00
N TYR A 230 -34.64 -50.26 -87.19
CA TYR A 230 -34.42 -51.71 -87.08
C TYR A 230 -35.67 -52.45 -86.54
N ILE A 231 -36.38 -51.89 -85.56
CA ILE A 231 -37.64 -52.46 -85.04
C ILE A 231 -38.72 -52.47 -86.13
N ARG A 232 -38.85 -51.39 -86.93
CA ARG A 232 -39.79 -51.35 -88.06
C ARG A 232 -39.44 -52.34 -89.16
N ALA A 233 -38.16 -52.48 -89.50
CA ALA A 233 -37.68 -53.46 -90.48
C ALA A 233 -37.90 -54.90 -90.00
N LEU A 234 -37.66 -55.19 -88.71
CA LEU A 234 -37.95 -56.48 -88.10
C LEU A 234 -39.45 -56.80 -88.16
N GLY A 235 -40.32 -55.85 -87.79
CA GLY A 235 -41.77 -56.04 -87.90
C GLY A 235 -42.25 -56.30 -89.35
N GLN A 236 -41.56 -55.74 -90.35
CA GLN A 236 -41.83 -56.04 -91.77
C GLN A 236 -41.36 -57.45 -92.18
N THR A 237 -40.22 -57.92 -91.67
CA THR A 237 -39.77 -59.31 -91.93
C THR A 237 -40.64 -60.33 -91.19
N GLU A 238 -41.08 -60.04 -89.97
CA GLU A 238 -42.06 -60.85 -89.23
C GLU A 238 -43.42 -60.92 -89.92
N GLN A 239 -43.92 -59.80 -90.46
CA GLN A 239 -45.17 -59.78 -91.24
C GLN A 239 -45.07 -60.60 -92.52
N THR A 240 -43.99 -60.43 -93.30
CA THR A 240 -43.79 -61.20 -94.54
C THR A 240 -43.55 -62.68 -94.28
N LEU A 241 -42.85 -63.06 -93.19
CA LEU A 241 -42.78 -64.44 -92.71
C LEU A 241 -44.17 -64.99 -92.36
N ALA A 242 -44.97 -64.24 -91.60
CA ALA A 242 -46.33 -64.66 -91.24
C ALA A 242 -47.26 -64.79 -92.48
N GLU A 243 -47.03 -64.03 -93.54
CA GLU A 243 -47.72 -64.21 -94.82
C GLU A 243 -47.25 -65.46 -95.58
N LEU A 244 -45.96 -65.75 -95.60
CA LEU A 244 -45.42 -67.00 -96.14
C LEU A 244 -45.98 -68.22 -95.40
N THR A 245 -46.07 -68.20 -94.06
CA THR A 245 -46.71 -69.27 -93.28
C THR A 245 -48.22 -69.40 -93.57
N LYS A 246 -48.92 -68.29 -93.86
CA LYS A 246 -50.32 -68.32 -94.33
C LYS A 246 -50.46 -68.94 -95.73
N VAL A 247 -49.46 -68.76 -96.61
CA VAL A 247 -49.42 -69.41 -97.93
C VAL A 247 -49.11 -70.90 -97.78
N GLU A 248 -48.14 -71.27 -96.95
CA GLU A 248 -47.75 -72.66 -96.66
C GLU A 248 -48.91 -73.45 -96.04
N THR A 249 -49.59 -72.91 -95.04
CA THR A 249 -50.78 -73.54 -94.44
C THR A 249 -51.98 -73.61 -95.40
N ARG A 250 -52.11 -72.67 -96.35
CA ARG A 250 -53.08 -72.77 -97.46
C ARG A 250 -52.72 -73.90 -98.45
N LEU A 251 -51.44 -74.11 -98.74
CA LEU A 251 -50.97 -75.23 -99.57
C LEU A 251 -51.20 -76.58 -98.85
N LEU A 252 -50.85 -76.69 -97.58
CA LEU A 252 -51.11 -77.88 -96.74
C LEU A 252 -52.61 -78.22 -96.60
N ARG A 253 -53.52 -77.23 -96.74
CA ARG A 253 -54.96 -77.50 -96.77
C ARG A 253 -55.44 -78.16 -98.08
N LYS A 254 -54.81 -77.92 -99.23
CA LYS A 254 -55.26 -78.45 -100.54
C LYS A 254 -55.34 -79.99 -100.59
N PRO A 255 -54.36 -80.77 -100.10
CA PRO A 255 -54.47 -82.22 -99.98
C PRO A 255 -55.73 -82.68 -99.23
N SER A 256 -56.08 -82.04 -98.10
CA SER A 256 -57.26 -82.42 -97.31
C SER A 256 -58.59 -82.20 -98.05
N THR A 257 -58.67 -81.20 -98.93
CA THR A 257 -59.83 -80.99 -99.81
C THR A 257 -59.84 -81.94 -101.01
N LEU A 258 -58.67 -82.33 -101.52
CA LEU A 258 -58.55 -83.30 -102.60
C LEU A 258 -59.01 -84.70 -102.15
N GLU A 259 -58.56 -85.14 -100.97
CA GLU A 259 -58.93 -86.46 -100.41
C GLU A 259 -60.43 -86.53 -100.09
N LYS A 260 -61.05 -85.43 -99.63
CA LYS A 260 -62.52 -85.34 -99.46
C LYS A 260 -63.27 -85.47 -100.77
N ASN A 261 -62.76 -84.91 -101.88
CA ASN A 261 -63.39 -85.05 -103.19
C ASN A 261 -63.19 -86.46 -103.77
N LYS A 262 -62.02 -87.08 -103.53
CA LYS A 262 -61.72 -88.47 -103.89
C LYS A 262 -62.59 -89.48 -103.11
N ASN A 263 -62.88 -89.23 -101.83
CA ASN A 263 -63.81 -90.07 -101.06
C ASN A 263 -65.24 -89.97 -101.62
N LYS A 264 -65.70 -88.78 -102.01
CA LYS A 264 -67.00 -88.62 -102.71
C LYS A 264 -67.04 -89.35 -104.06
N HIS A 265 -65.92 -89.39 -104.79
CA HIS A 265 -65.79 -90.17 -106.01
C HIS A 265 -65.96 -91.67 -105.72
N LEU A 266 -65.29 -92.19 -104.69
CA LEU A 266 -65.42 -93.57 -104.23
C LEU A 266 -66.84 -93.90 -103.71
N GLU A 267 -67.53 -92.97 -103.04
CA GLU A 267 -68.93 -93.13 -102.64
C GLU A 267 -69.86 -93.25 -103.86
N LEU A 268 -69.64 -92.44 -104.90
CA LEU A 268 -70.37 -92.52 -106.17
C LEU A 268 -70.04 -93.81 -106.95
N GLU A 269 -68.77 -94.21 -107.02
CA GLU A 269 -68.35 -95.48 -107.62
C GLU A 269 -68.95 -96.68 -106.89
N ASN A 270 -68.98 -96.68 -105.56
CA ASN A 270 -69.63 -97.72 -104.76
C ASN A 270 -71.16 -97.73 -104.93
N SER A 271 -71.80 -96.57 -105.11
CA SER A 271 -73.22 -96.46 -105.46
C SER A 271 -73.52 -97.03 -106.85
N ILE A 272 -72.68 -96.71 -107.84
CA ILE A 272 -72.77 -97.30 -109.20
C ILE A 272 -72.50 -98.81 -109.13
N MET A 273 -71.52 -99.26 -108.34
CA MET A 273 -71.18 -100.67 -108.19
C MET A 273 -72.28 -101.45 -107.47
N THR A 274 -72.96 -100.87 -106.46
CA THR A 274 -74.14 -101.50 -105.84
C THR A 274 -75.34 -101.52 -106.78
N GLN A 275 -75.58 -100.49 -107.59
CA GLN A 275 -76.60 -100.53 -108.66
C GLN A 275 -76.27 -101.58 -109.75
N MET A 276 -74.99 -101.74 -110.10
CA MET A 276 -74.52 -102.73 -111.05
C MET A 276 -74.56 -104.15 -110.46
N LEU A 277 -74.29 -104.31 -109.16
CA LEU A 277 -74.43 -105.57 -108.43
C LEU A 277 -75.90 -105.93 -108.16
N GLN A 278 -76.79 -104.96 -107.99
CA GLN A 278 -78.23 -105.16 -107.95
C GLN A 278 -78.70 -105.71 -109.31
N LYS A 279 -78.39 -105.02 -110.40
CA LYS A 279 -78.67 -105.50 -111.77
C LYS A 279 -78.00 -106.84 -112.08
N LEU A 280 -76.82 -107.13 -111.53
CA LEU A 280 -76.19 -108.44 -111.64
C LEU A 280 -76.82 -109.49 -110.70
N MET A 281 -77.48 -109.13 -109.60
CA MET A 281 -78.32 -110.07 -108.84
C MET A 281 -79.61 -110.37 -109.58
N ASP A 282 -80.27 -109.36 -110.17
CA ASP A 282 -81.43 -109.56 -111.04
C ASP A 282 -81.06 -110.47 -112.22
N ASN A 283 -79.92 -110.20 -112.87
CA ASN A 283 -79.38 -110.98 -113.97
C ASN A 283 -78.71 -112.31 -113.53
N LYS A 284 -78.50 -112.57 -112.22
CA LYS A 284 -77.93 -113.82 -111.69
C LYS A 284 -78.95 -114.69 -110.97
N ALA A 285 -80.09 -114.15 -110.57
CA ALA A 285 -81.35 -114.89 -110.53
C ALA A 285 -81.66 -115.43 -111.95
N ALA A 286 -81.46 -114.60 -112.98
CA ALA A 286 -81.51 -115.03 -114.39
C ALA A 286 -80.23 -115.72 -114.94
N GLN A 287 -79.22 -115.98 -114.10
CA GLN A 287 -78.02 -116.77 -114.44
C GLN A 287 -77.62 -117.73 -113.30
N TYR A 288 -78.59 -118.28 -112.58
CA TYR A 288 -78.45 -119.67 -112.08
C TYR A 288 -78.62 -120.70 -113.22
N TYR A 289 -78.80 -120.19 -114.43
CA TYR A 289 -78.52 -120.77 -115.73
C TYR A 289 -76.99 -120.37 -116.24
N GLN A 290 -75.76 -120.90 -115.80
CA GLN A 290 -74.43 -120.16 -115.27
C GLN A 290 -72.75 -120.47 -115.43
N ARG A 291 -71.56 -119.55 -115.17
CA ARG A 291 -69.94 -119.56 -114.62
C ARG A 291 -68.58 -118.39 -114.71
N LEU A 292 -67.30 -118.28 -113.94
CA LEU A 292 -65.68 -117.74 -114.06
C LEU A 292 -64.61 -116.46 -113.41
N THR A 293 -63.13 -116.38 -113.20
CA THR A 293 -61.93 -115.17 -112.91
C THR A 293 -60.24 -115.18 -112.30
N ASN A 294 -59.08 -114.23 -112.41
CA ASN A 294 -57.57 -114.01 -111.66
C ASN A 294 -56.18 -112.90 -111.91
N LYS A 295 -54.93 -112.58 -111.12
CA LYS A 295 -53.44 -111.77 -111.34
C LYS A 295 -52.07 -111.32 -110.28
N LYS A 296 -50.77 -110.61 -110.52
CA LYS A 296 -49.35 -110.25 -109.63
C LYS A 296 -47.96 -109.17 -109.92
N ALA A 297 -46.76 -108.80 -109.10
CA ALA A 297 -45.42 -107.75 -109.23
C ALA A 297 -43.83 -107.65 -108.41
N SER A 298 -42.71 -106.66 -108.46
CA SER A 298 -41.14 -106.45 -107.82
C SER A 298 -40.10 -105.01 -107.76
N LEU A 299 -38.74 -104.47 -107.43
CA LEU A 299 -37.11 -104.45 -106.95
C LEU A 299 -36.17 -103.01 -106.48
N LYS A 300 -34.81 -102.45 -106.20
CA LYS A 300 -33.13 -102.46 -106.00
C LYS A 300 -32.06 -101.19 -105.31
N LYS A 301 -30.58 -100.99 -105.22
CA LYS A 301 -29.50 -99.93 -104.45
C LYS A 301 -27.76 -99.64 -104.57
N GLU A 302 -26.86 -98.53 -104.13
CA GLU A 302 -25.23 -98.24 -103.66
C GLU A 302 -24.27 -96.75 -103.68
N LYS A 303 -22.94 -96.11 -103.32
CA LYS A 303 -21.51 -95.85 -102.45
C LYS A 303 -20.37 -94.54 -102.76
N VAL A 304 -19.09 -93.86 -102.34
CA VAL A 304 -17.74 -93.54 -101.35
C VAL A 304 -16.52 -92.26 -101.56
N ASN A 305 -15.41 -91.71 -100.71
CA ASN A 305 -14.19 -90.53 -100.87
C ASN A 305 -12.79 -90.05 -99.88
N LYS A 306 -11.72 -89.01 -100.02
CA LYS A 306 -10.30 -88.52 -99.20
C LYS A 306 -9.27 -87.09 -99.32
N SER A 307 -8.12 -86.60 -98.51
CA SER A 307 -7.09 -85.26 -98.48
C SER A 307 -5.47 -84.97 -97.81
N PHE A 308 -4.60 -83.75 -97.72
CA PHE A 308 -3.06 -83.35 -97.11
C PHE A 308 -2.16 -81.82 -96.99
N SER A 309 -0.87 -81.43 -96.33
CA SER A 309 0.13 -80.04 -96.26
C SER A 309 1.67 -79.67 -95.46
N ARG A 310 2.60 -78.50 -95.49
CA ARG A 310 4.04 -78.03 -94.70
C ARG A 310 5.24 -76.71 -94.83
N ARG A 311 6.07 -76.04 -93.80
CA ARG A 311 7.61 -75.36 -93.42
C ARG A 311 8.66 -73.96 -93.69
N ILE A 312 9.54 -73.21 -92.74
CA ILE A 312 11.11 -72.54 -92.66
C ILE A 312 11.87 -70.96 -92.36
N GLY A 313 13.17 -70.56 -91.75
CA GLY A 313 14.25 -69.26 -91.81
C GLY A 313 15.32 -68.40 -90.69
N PRO A 314 16.63 -67.71 -90.85
CA PRO A 314 17.67 -66.80 -89.87
C PRO A 314 19.10 -65.77 -90.15
N THR A 315 19.82 -64.80 -89.27
CA THR A 315 21.26 -63.92 -89.22
C THR A 315 21.78 -62.96 -87.93
N SER A 316 22.93 -62.12 -87.89
CA SER A 316 23.69 -61.23 -86.81
C SER A 316 23.37 -59.67 -86.52
N PRO A 317 24.04 -58.75 -85.68
CA PRO A 317 24.65 -58.69 -84.27
C PRO A 317 24.58 -57.32 -83.38
N LEU A 318 24.99 -57.33 -82.07
CA LEU A 318 25.53 -56.24 -81.14
C LEU A 318 24.65 -54.97 -80.76
N ASP A 319 24.79 -54.18 -79.65
CA ASP A 319 25.54 -54.22 -78.35
C ASP A 319 24.89 -53.31 -77.23
N HIS A 320 25.01 -53.59 -75.91
CA HIS A 320 25.86 -52.97 -74.84
C HIS A 320 25.87 -51.42 -74.70
N HIS A 321 25.95 -50.78 -73.51
CA HIS A 321 25.75 -51.13 -72.08
C HIS A 321 25.70 -49.79 -71.26
N ASP A 322 25.01 -49.74 -70.11
CA ASP A 322 25.22 -48.69 -69.06
C ASP A 322 26.57 -48.98 -68.36
N PRO A 323 27.33 -48.08 -67.68
CA PRO A 323 27.01 -47.87 -66.25
C PRO A 323 27.60 -46.64 -65.50
N ASP A 324 27.10 -46.52 -64.27
CA ASP A 324 27.84 -46.44 -62.99
C ASP A 324 27.87 -45.12 -62.21
N ASP A 325 27.91 -45.29 -60.88
CA ASP A 325 27.70 -44.24 -59.88
C ASP A 325 28.86 -44.16 -58.87
N SER A 326 28.84 -43.09 -58.08
CA SER A 326 29.81 -42.73 -57.04
C SER A 326 29.98 -43.80 -55.94
N HIS A 327 31.20 -43.98 -55.39
CA HIS A 327 31.53 -43.58 -53.99
C HIS A 327 33.02 -43.80 -53.62
N ARG A 328 33.39 -43.54 -52.34
CA ARG A 328 34.75 -43.10 -51.92
C ARG A 328 35.12 -43.57 -50.49
N TRP A 329 36.33 -43.16 -50.05
CA TRP A 329 36.98 -43.27 -48.72
C TRP A 329 37.94 -44.48 -48.58
N MET A 330 39.08 -44.41 -47.85
CA MET A 330 39.50 -43.50 -46.76
C MET A 330 41.06 -43.33 -46.65
N GLU A 331 41.56 -42.63 -45.61
CA GLU A 331 42.71 -43.04 -44.72
C GLU A 331 44.09 -42.28 -44.65
N LEU A 332 44.31 -41.58 -43.50
CA LEU A 332 45.50 -41.39 -42.59
C LEU A 332 46.90 -40.72 -42.90
N PHE A 333 47.33 -39.87 -41.92
CA PHE A 333 48.69 -39.68 -41.30
C PHE A 333 49.90 -39.03 -42.07
N ARG A 334 50.96 -38.35 -41.49
CA ARG A 334 51.37 -37.88 -40.12
C ARG A 334 52.59 -36.87 -40.12
N LEU A 335 52.78 -36.08 -39.04
CA LEU A 335 54.07 -35.59 -38.39
C LEU A 335 55.00 -34.44 -38.95
N ALA A 336 55.53 -33.63 -37.98
CA ALA A 336 56.89 -32.97 -37.87
C ALA A 336 57.30 -31.74 -38.76
N LEU A 337 58.19 -30.78 -38.37
CA LEU A 337 58.81 -30.36 -37.07
C LEU A 337 59.56 -28.96 -37.12
N THR A 338 59.36 -28.09 -36.09
CA THR A 338 60.31 -27.08 -35.47
C THR A 338 60.97 -25.87 -36.20
N LYS A 339 61.68 -25.03 -35.40
CA LYS A 339 62.25 -23.66 -35.63
C LYS A 339 63.69 -23.52 -35.00
N PRO A 340 64.45 -22.38 -35.01
CA PRO A 340 65.90 -22.41 -35.30
C PRO A 340 66.92 -21.69 -34.34
N THR A 341 68.20 -21.65 -34.78
CA THR A 341 69.30 -20.63 -34.60
C THR A 341 70.34 -20.60 -33.43
N CYS A 342 71.64 -20.65 -33.83
CA CYS A 342 72.80 -19.75 -33.48
C CYS A 342 73.81 -19.93 -32.28
N LEU A 343 75.11 -19.68 -32.63
CA LEU A 343 76.19 -18.85 -31.98
C LEU A 343 77.36 -19.38 -31.07
N SER A 344 78.60 -19.31 -31.63
CA SER A 344 79.90 -18.75 -31.09
C SER A 344 80.79 -19.45 -30.01
N LEU A 345 82.06 -18.97 -29.88
CA LEU A 345 83.24 -19.59 -29.20
C LEU A 345 84.33 -18.53 -28.77
N SER A 346 85.25 -18.80 -27.81
CA SER A 346 86.44 -17.93 -27.50
C SER A 346 87.61 -18.50 -26.63
N SER A 347 88.85 -18.03 -26.90
CA SER A 347 90.22 -18.15 -26.28
C SER A 347 90.46 -17.62 -24.82
N ASP A 348 91.64 -17.61 -24.14
CA ASP A 348 92.99 -18.28 -24.11
C ASP A 348 93.80 -17.74 -22.86
N ILE A 349 94.94 -18.34 -22.37
CA ILE A 349 95.91 -17.69 -21.41
C ILE A 349 97.32 -18.39 -21.19
N TYR A 350 98.43 -17.62 -21.37
CA TYR A 350 99.81 -17.54 -20.76
C TYR A 350 100.83 -18.72 -20.50
N LEU A 351 102.14 -18.33 -20.38
CA LEU A 351 103.34 -19.16 -20.03
C LEU A 351 104.42 -18.35 -19.22
N CYS A 352 105.59 -18.94 -18.85
CA CYS A 352 106.45 -18.56 -17.69
C CYS A 352 107.95 -18.12 -17.97
N VAL A 353 108.84 -18.16 -16.95
CA VAL A 353 110.08 -17.34 -16.76
C VAL A 353 111.40 -18.13 -16.53
N CYS A 354 112.59 -17.60 -16.93
CA CYS A 354 113.94 -17.97 -16.39
C CYS A 354 115.06 -16.92 -16.69
N VAL A 355 116.23 -16.98 -15.99
CA VAL A 355 117.30 -15.92 -15.93
C VAL A 355 118.73 -16.48 -15.73
N CYS A 356 119.81 -15.85 -16.27
CA CYS A 356 121.23 -16.00 -15.83
C CYS A 356 122.26 -15.01 -16.46
N VAL A 357 123.46 -14.85 -15.83
CA VAL A 357 124.81 -14.34 -16.30
C VAL A 357 125.44 -13.19 -15.45
N CYS A 358 126.79 -13.17 -15.29
CA CYS A 358 127.54 -12.39 -14.28
C CYS A 358 128.90 -11.76 -14.74
N VAL A 359 129.11 -10.46 -14.39
CA VAL A 359 130.36 -9.77 -13.90
C VAL A 359 131.72 -9.80 -14.66
N CYS A 360 132.39 -8.61 -14.85
CA CYS A 360 133.83 -8.28 -14.56
C CYS A 360 134.45 -7.06 -15.34
N VAL A 361 134.83 -5.93 -14.68
CA VAL A 361 135.86 -4.91 -15.09
C VAL A 361 136.37 -4.13 -13.84
N CYS A 362 137.65 -3.68 -13.76
CA CYS A 362 138.26 -3.04 -12.56
C CYS A 362 139.36 -1.95 -12.83
N VAL A 363 139.60 -1.04 -11.84
CA VAL A 363 140.92 -0.56 -11.29
C VAL A 363 141.71 0.70 -11.83
N PHE A 364 142.38 1.43 -10.88
CA PHE A 364 143.55 2.38 -10.93
C PHE A 364 143.41 3.88 -11.36
N VAL A 365 144.21 4.89 -10.91
CA VAL A 365 145.23 5.06 -9.80
C VAL A 365 145.47 6.56 -9.39
N CYS A 366 146.41 6.88 -8.47
CA CYS A 366 146.73 8.21 -7.86
C CYS A 366 148.13 8.78 -8.31
N PHE A 367 148.82 9.85 -7.81
CA PHE A 367 148.92 10.59 -6.51
C PHE A 367 148.91 12.13 -6.71
N GLN A 368 149.74 13.10 -6.22
CA GLN A 368 151.02 13.26 -5.46
C GLN A 368 150.98 14.66 -4.72
N HIS A 369 152.00 15.11 -3.94
CA HIS A 369 151.95 16.32 -3.07
C HIS A 369 153.33 17.02 -2.88
N GLU A 370 153.36 18.35 -2.63
CA GLU A 370 154.56 19.14 -2.23
C GLU A 370 154.22 20.23 -1.17
N ASP A 371 155.25 20.90 -0.61
CA ASP A 371 155.21 21.75 0.59
C ASP A 371 154.87 23.25 0.36
N LEU A 372 154.34 23.94 1.40
CA LEU A 372 153.90 25.34 1.33
C LEU A 372 154.38 26.21 2.51
N SER A 373 154.76 27.46 2.22
CA SER A 373 155.18 28.49 3.20
C SER A 373 154.03 28.98 4.10
N PRO A 374 154.24 29.49 5.34
CA PRO A 374 153.15 29.92 6.23
C PRO A 374 152.16 30.95 5.66
N LEU A 375 152.57 31.78 4.70
CA LEU A 375 151.66 32.68 3.99
C LEU A 375 150.85 31.95 2.90
N GLN A 376 151.47 30.99 2.21
CA GLN A 376 150.77 30.08 1.30
C GLN A 376 149.80 29.17 2.06
N ILE A 377 150.15 28.64 3.22
CA ILE A 377 149.24 27.86 4.09
C ILE A 377 148.02 28.72 4.47
N LYS A 378 148.19 30.02 4.75
CA LYS A 378 147.06 30.94 4.97
C LYS A 378 146.23 31.18 3.70
N ILE A 379 146.86 31.29 2.53
CA ILE A 379 146.16 31.41 1.25
C ILE A 379 145.39 30.12 0.92
N GLU A 380 145.97 28.94 1.14
CA GLU A 380 145.32 27.64 0.94
C GLU A 380 144.23 27.38 1.98
N ALA A 381 144.39 27.85 3.22
CA ALA A 381 143.32 27.85 4.22
C ALA A 381 142.16 28.79 3.83
N ILE A 382 142.43 29.96 3.25
CA ILE A 382 141.40 30.88 2.76
C ILE A 382 140.74 30.32 1.48
N LYS A 383 141.50 29.74 0.54
CA LYS A 383 140.97 29.02 -0.62
C LYS A 383 140.06 27.89 -0.17
N THR A 384 140.50 26.99 0.72
CA THR A 384 139.67 25.88 1.22
C THR A 384 138.46 26.35 2.04
N GLN A 385 138.53 27.51 2.70
CA GLN A 385 137.34 28.18 3.26
C GLN A 385 136.39 28.67 2.15
N ILE A 386 136.89 29.27 1.07
CA ILE A 386 136.08 29.66 -0.10
C ILE A 386 135.50 28.42 -0.81
N GLU A 387 136.26 27.34 -0.94
CA GLU A 387 135.86 26.06 -1.53
C GLU A 387 134.73 25.41 -0.71
N THR A 388 134.89 25.37 0.61
CA THR A 388 133.87 24.79 1.51
C THR A 388 132.65 25.70 1.68
N LEU A 389 132.79 27.02 1.58
CA LEU A 389 131.65 27.95 1.48
C LEU A 389 130.94 27.82 0.14
N SER A 390 131.67 27.71 -0.97
CA SER A 390 131.12 27.44 -2.32
C SER A 390 130.38 26.11 -2.37
N GLN A 391 130.91 25.06 -1.74
CA GLN A 391 130.22 23.78 -1.64
C GLN A 391 129.01 23.83 -0.72
N LYS A 392 129.05 24.58 0.39
CA LYS A 392 127.85 24.85 1.21
C LYS A 392 126.79 25.57 0.40
N MET A 393 127.13 26.66 -0.29
CA MET A 393 126.20 27.39 -1.16
C MET A 393 125.57 26.49 -2.24
N LYS A 394 126.34 25.58 -2.86
CA LYS A 394 125.81 24.58 -3.81
C LYS A 394 124.86 23.59 -3.12
N ASN A 395 125.20 23.09 -1.94
CA ASN A 395 124.37 22.18 -1.17
C ASN A 395 123.05 22.86 -0.73
N ASP A 396 123.12 24.11 -0.27
CA ASP A 396 121.98 24.92 0.17
C ASP A 396 121.09 25.30 -1.02
N GLN A 397 121.67 25.62 -2.18
CA GLN A 397 120.92 25.80 -3.44
C GLN A 397 120.21 24.50 -3.88
N GLN A 398 120.86 23.34 -3.77
CA GLN A 398 120.21 22.06 -4.05
C GLN A 398 119.10 21.72 -3.05
N LEU A 399 119.27 22.06 -1.77
CA LEU A 399 118.24 21.90 -0.74
C LEU A 399 117.05 22.84 -1.01
N TRP A 400 117.32 24.10 -1.33
CA TRP A 400 116.30 25.09 -1.70
C TRP A 400 115.53 24.68 -2.97
N LEU A 401 116.20 24.16 -4.01
CA LEU A 401 115.54 23.63 -5.21
C LEU A 401 114.64 22.42 -4.89
N LYS A 402 115.08 21.51 -4.00
CA LYS A 402 114.25 20.38 -3.53
C LYS A 402 113.01 20.88 -2.77
N LEU A 403 113.20 21.80 -1.83
CA LEU A 403 112.12 22.39 -1.03
C LEU A 403 111.12 23.16 -1.91
N GLN A 404 111.60 23.94 -2.89
CA GLN A 404 110.74 24.62 -3.86
C GLN A 404 110.01 23.64 -4.77
N GLY A 405 110.65 22.53 -5.17
CA GLY A 405 110.00 21.43 -5.87
C GLY A 405 108.83 20.84 -5.07
N THR A 406 109.04 20.54 -3.78
CA THR A 406 107.95 20.06 -2.90
C THR A 406 106.87 21.11 -2.67
N LEU A 407 107.22 22.39 -2.55
CA LEU A 407 106.26 23.48 -2.37
C LEU A 407 105.37 23.66 -3.61
N ILE A 408 105.95 23.56 -4.81
CA ILE A 408 105.20 23.61 -6.07
C ILE A 408 104.30 22.37 -6.21
N GLY A 409 104.78 21.18 -5.84
CA GLY A 409 103.98 19.94 -5.78
C GLY A 409 102.74 20.09 -4.89
N LEU A 410 102.94 20.45 -3.62
CA LEU A 410 101.86 20.72 -2.66
C LEU A 410 100.91 21.82 -3.14
N THR A 411 101.43 22.86 -3.81
CA THR A 411 100.59 23.93 -4.39
C THR A 411 99.71 23.41 -5.52
N LEU A 412 100.20 22.51 -6.37
CA LEU A 412 99.42 21.87 -7.43
C LEU A 412 98.38 20.90 -6.85
N GLU A 413 98.73 20.14 -5.82
CA GLU A 413 97.81 19.26 -5.08
C GLU A 413 96.66 20.04 -4.44
N ILE A 414 96.96 21.16 -3.77
CA ILE A 414 95.96 22.10 -3.24
C ILE A 414 95.07 22.64 -4.37
N GLN A 415 95.63 22.98 -5.54
CA GLN A 415 94.83 23.40 -6.69
C GLN A 415 93.94 22.28 -7.25
N THR A 416 94.38 21.02 -7.23
CA THR A 416 93.52 19.88 -7.64
C THR A 416 92.39 19.65 -6.64
N HIS A 417 92.68 19.60 -5.34
CA HIS A 417 91.64 19.42 -4.32
C HIS A 417 90.66 20.59 -4.27
N ASN A 418 91.10 21.83 -4.53
CA ASN A 418 90.19 22.96 -4.67
C ASN A 418 89.26 22.81 -5.90
N LYS A 419 89.78 22.33 -7.06
CA LYS A 419 88.95 21.99 -8.22
C LYS A 419 87.96 20.85 -7.92
N GLU A 420 88.34 19.86 -7.12
CA GLU A 420 87.46 18.77 -6.68
C GLU A 420 86.39 19.23 -5.69
N TYR A 421 86.77 20.06 -4.72
CA TYR A 421 85.86 20.70 -3.77
C TYR A 421 84.78 21.51 -4.50
N ASN A 422 85.15 22.36 -5.46
CA ASN A 422 84.18 23.13 -6.25
C ASN A 422 83.25 22.23 -7.09
N LYS A 423 83.76 21.11 -7.65
CA LYS A 423 82.94 20.09 -8.33
C LYS A 423 81.98 19.37 -7.38
N LEU A 424 82.35 19.19 -6.12
CA LEU A 424 81.51 18.55 -5.11
C LEU A 424 80.47 19.54 -4.54
N GLN A 425 80.86 20.79 -4.31
CA GLN A 425 79.98 21.87 -3.86
C GLN A 425 78.88 22.18 -4.88
N THR A 426 79.20 22.22 -6.17
CA THR A 426 78.20 22.40 -7.25
C THR A 426 77.26 21.21 -7.40
N LYS A 427 77.73 19.98 -7.18
CA LYS A 427 76.84 18.80 -7.07
C LYS A 427 75.94 18.89 -5.84
N TYR A 428 76.49 19.28 -4.70
CA TYR A 428 75.74 19.41 -3.44
C TYR A 428 74.64 20.47 -3.54
N THR A 429 74.91 21.67 -4.09
CA THR A 429 73.88 22.69 -4.26
C THR A 429 72.77 22.25 -5.22
N ALA A 430 73.10 21.57 -6.32
CA ALA A 430 72.11 21.01 -7.23
C ALA A 430 71.23 19.92 -6.57
N VAL A 431 71.82 19.05 -5.73
CA VAL A 431 71.07 18.06 -4.94
C VAL A 431 70.18 18.74 -3.90
N CYS A 432 70.65 19.77 -3.20
CA CYS A 432 69.85 20.55 -2.25
C CYS A 432 68.68 21.27 -2.93
N GLN A 433 68.88 21.85 -4.13
CA GLN A 433 67.80 22.43 -4.92
C GLN A 433 66.76 21.37 -5.34
N LYS A 434 67.19 20.20 -5.78
CA LYS A 434 66.28 19.08 -6.13
C LYS A 434 65.54 18.55 -4.90
N LYS A 435 66.19 18.47 -3.74
CA LYS A 435 65.56 18.12 -2.45
C LYS A 435 64.45 19.10 -2.12
N LEU A 436 64.73 20.41 -2.11
CA LEU A 436 63.74 21.46 -1.82
C LEU A 436 62.56 21.47 -2.80
N TYR A 437 62.78 21.11 -4.07
CA TYR A 437 61.70 20.93 -5.05
C TYR A 437 60.79 19.75 -4.70
N LEU A 438 61.38 18.58 -4.38
CA LEU A 438 60.63 17.38 -4.00
C LEU A 438 59.91 17.55 -2.67
N GLU A 439 60.52 18.22 -1.68
CA GLU A 439 59.87 18.54 -0.40
C GLU A 439 58.62 19.41 -0.61
N ARG A 440 58.71 20.47 -1.43
CA ARG A 440 57.56 21.31 -1.80
C ARG A 440 56.47 20.55 -2.57
N GLN A 441 56.84 19.57 -3.41
CA GLN A 441 55.86 18.70 -4.06
C GLN A 441 55.14 17.80 -3.04
N LEU A 442 55.86 17.21 -2.09
CA LEU A 442 55.26 16.41 -1.01
C LEU A 442 54.35 17.26 -0.11
N GLU A 443 54.73 18.51 0.20
CA GLU A 443 53.87 19.48 0.90
C GLU A 443 52.60 19.85 0.13
N VAL A 444 52.60 19.83 -1.21
CA VAL A 444 51.40 20.01 -2.03
C VAL A 444 50.54 18.75 -2.00
N MET A 445 51.12 17.58 -2.33
CA MET A 445 50.39 16.31 -2.34
C MET A 445 49.74 16.00 -0.98
N HIS A 446 50.42 16.28 0.13
CA HIS A 446 49.88 16.05 1.47
C HIS A 446 48.76 17.05 1.83
N ARG A 447 48.74 18.26 1.26
CA ARG A 447 47.59 19.17 1.42
C ARG A 447 46.38 18.68 0.64
N GLU A 448 46.58 18.23 -0.60
CA GLU A 448 45.53 17.61 -1.43
C GLU A 448 44.96 16.35 -0.76
N GLU A 449 45.82 15.49 -0.22
CA GLU A 449 45.43 14.32 0.59
C GLU A 449 44.56 14.72 1.80
N ASN A 450 44.98 15.72 2.57
CA ASN A 450 44.21 16.24 3.72
C ASN A 450 42.87 16.86 3.30
N GLU A 451 42.76 17.47 2.11
CA GLU A 451 41.50 18.01 1.59
C GLU A 451 40.55 16.91 1.11
N VAL A 452 41.07 15.90 0.41
CA VAL A 452 40.31 14.70 0.04
C VAL A 452 39.84 13.93 1.28
N GLU A 453 40.68 13.82 2.32
CA GLU A 453 40.31 13.14 3.56
C GLU A 453 39.21 13.91 4.34
N LYS A 454 39.28 15.25 4.39
CA LYS A 454 38.20 16.10 4.94
C LYS A 454 36.90 15.96 4.15
N SER A 455 36.98 15.89 2.81
CA SER A 455 35.83 15.66 1.93
C SER A 455 35.20 14.29 2.18
N ASN A 456 36.00 13.23 2.24
CA ASN A 456 35.54 11.88 2.59
C ASN A 456 34.89 11.84 3.98
N LYS A 457 35.48 12.48 4.99
CA LYS A 457 34.89 12.65 6.33
C LYS A 457 33.61 13.51 6.34
N MET A 458 33.35 14.33 5.32
CA MET A 458 32.06 15.00 5.12
C MET A 458 31.03 14.03 4.53
N LEU A 459 31.35 13.40 3.40
CA LEU A 459 30.50 12.42 2.71
C LEU A 459 30.09 11.25 3.62
N GLN A 460 30.98 10.75 4.48
CA GLN A 460 30.67 9.73 5.47
C GLN A 460 29.64 10.21 6.50
N ARG A 461 29.74 11.45 6.98
CA ARG A 461 28.74 12.04 7.89
C ARG A 461 27.39 12.23 7.19
N ASP A 462 27.38 12.60 5.92
CA ASP A 462 26.14 12.79 5.16
C ASP A 462 25.49 11.46 4.76
N LEU A 463 26.28 10.42 4.47
CA LEU A 463 25.79 9.04 4.33
C LEU A 463 25.19 8.50 5.63
N LEU A 464 25.81 8.79 6.79
CA LEU A 464 25.24 8.45 8.09
C LEU A 464 23.92 9.21 8.34
N LYS A 465 23.84 10.52 8.05
CA LYS A 465 22.58 11.28 8.11
C LYS A 465 21.52 10.62 7.22
N LEU A 466 21.84 10.33 5.96
CA LEU A 466 20.94 9.71 5.00
C LEU A 466 20.42 8.36 5.51
N ASN A 467 21.28 7.50 6.06
CA ASN A 467 20.88 6.23 6.67
C ASN A 467 19.96 6.42 7.89
N THR A 468 20.19 7.43 8.75
CA THR A 468 19.26 7.72 9.86
C THR A 468 17.92 8.27 9.38
N LEU A 469 17.88 9.06 8.29
CA LEU A 469 16.65 9.53 7.67
C LEU A 469 15.90 8.40 6.98
N LEU A 470 16.60 7.49 6.31
CA LEU A 470 16.03 6.29 5.69
C LEU A 470 15.43 5.37 6.76
N SER A 471 16.13 5.12 7.87
CA SER A 471 15.61 4.36 8.99
C SER A 471 14.35 4.98 9.61
N LYS A 472 14.33 6.32 9.81
CA LYS A 472 13.13 7.04 10.25
C LYS A 472 11.99 6.96 9.23
N ASN A 473 12.29 7.04 7.93
CA ASN A 473 11.29 6.92 6.87
C ASN A 473 10.68 5.51 6.84
N THR A 474 11.49 4.44 6.99
CA THR A 474 10.96 3.07 7.10
C THR A 474 10.12 2.85 8.36
N GLN A 475 10.46 3.49 9.49
CA GLN A 475 9.66 3.46 10.71
C GLN A 475 8.31 4.18 10.53
N LEU A 476 8.32 5.39 9.95
CA LEU A 476 7.09 6.14 9.65
C LEU A 476 6.20 5.42 8.64
N ARG A 477 6.79 4.82 7.60
CA ARG A 477 6.08 4.00 6.63
C ARG A 477 5.42 2.79 7.30
N TYR A 478 6.16 2.07 8.14
CA TYR A 478 5.61 0.91 8.86
C TYR A 478 4.48 1.31 9.82
N ALA A 479 4.60 2.45 10.51
CA ALA A 479 3.53 3.00 11.34
C ALA A 479 2.26 3.32 10.51
N LEU A 480 2.40 3.99 9.35
CA LEU A 480 1.28 4.27 8.46
C LEU A 480 0.66 3.00 7.85
N GLU A 481 1.47 1.99 7.52
CA GLU A 481 0.99 0.68 7.07
C GLU A 481 0.22 -0.06 8.19
N GLN A 482 0.64 0.07 9.45
CA GLN A 482 -0.11 -0.43 10.61
C GLN A 482 -1.41 0.35 10.87
N GLU A 483 -1.38 1.68 10.86
CA GLU A 483 -2.54 2.54 11.09
C GLU A 483 -3.62 2.31 10.02
N ASN A 484 -3.23 2.19 8.74
CA ASN A 484 -4.14 1.82 7.66
C ASN A 484 -4.75 0.43 7.88
N ALA A 485 -3.95 -0.58 8.23
CA ALA A 485 -4.46 -1.93 8.48
C ALA A 485 -5.45 -1.98 9.66
N VAL A 486 -5.20 -1.24 10.74
CA VAL A 486 -6.15 -1.08 11.85
C VAL A 486 -7.43 -0.40 11.37
N MET A 487 -7.31 0.70 10.63
CA MET A 487 -8.46 1.45 10.09
C MET A 487 -9.32 0.61 9.13
N GLU A 488 -8.70 -0.21 8.28
CA GLU A 488 -9.40 -1.19 7.43
C GLU A 488 -10.16 -2.22 8.27
N THR A 489 -9.55 -2.79 9.32
CA THR A 489 -10.27 -3.72 10.21
C THR A 489 -11.42 -3.05 10.97
N GLU A 490 -11.29 -1.79 11.38
CA GLU A 490 -12.38 -1.02 11.97
C GLU A 490 -13.52 -0.77 10.99
N PHE A 491 -13.23 -0.38 9.74
CA PHE A 491 -14.27 -0.18 8.72
C PHE A 491 -14.98 -1.50 8.38
N LEU A 492 -14.24 -2.61 8.27
CA LEU A 492 -14.82 -3.94 8.09
C LEU A 492 -15.65 -4.40 9.28
N HIS A 493 -15.35 -3.95 10.51
CA HIS A 493 -16.17 -4.23 11.69
C HIS A 493 -17.48 -3.42 11.66
N LYS A 494 -17.39 -2.11 11.44
CA LYS A 494 -18.53 -1.19 11.36
C LYS A 494 -19.49 -1.57 10.22
N LEU A 495 -18.96 -2.03 9.09
CA LEU A 495 -19.75 -2.56 7.99
C LEU A 495 -20.50 -3.85 8.39
N LYS A 496 -19.83 -4.79 9.08
CA LYS A 496 -20.46 -6.01 9.62
C LYS A 496 -21.41 -5.75 10.80
N GLU A 497 -21.36 -4.58 11.42
CA GLU A 497 -22.37 -4.12 12.38
C GLU A 497 -23.61 -3.63 11.65
N ALA A 498 -23.47 -2.74 10.67
CA ALA A 498 -24.57 -2.27 9.83
C ALA A 498 -25.26 -3.42 9.05
N GLU A 499 -24.52 -4.41 8.54
CA GLU A 499 -25.09 -5.62 7.92
C GLU A 499 -25.97 -6.40 8.91
N ARG A 500 -25.51 -6.59 10.16
CA ARG A 500 -26.29 -7.29 11.21
C ARG A 500 -27.54 -6.50 11.60
N GLU A 501 -27.43 -5.18 11.72
CA GLU A 501 -28.59 -4.30 11.98
C GLU A 501 -29.61 -4.35 10.84
N SER A 502 -29.17 -4.38 9.57
CA SER A 502 -30.06 -4.54 8.41
C SER A 502 -30.82 -5.87 8.47
N ILE A 503 -30.11 -6.98 8.72
CA ILE A 503 -30.72 -8.32 8.83
C ILE A 503 -31.71 -8.38 10.00
N GLU A 504 -31.42 -7.74 11.14
CA GLU A 504 -32.36 -7.68 12.27
C GLU A 504 -33.61 -6.85 11.94
N MET A 505 -33.47 -5.80 11.14
CA MET A 505 -34.60 -4.98 10.67
C MET A 505 -35.44 -5.68 9.59
N GLU A 506 -34.81 -6.46 8.71
CA GLU A 506 -35.50 -7.33 7.73
C GLU A 506 -36.31 -8.42 8.44
N ALA A 507 -35.74 -9.10 9.44
CA ALA A 507 -36.44 -10.10 10.25
C ALA A 507 -37.63 -9.51 11.04
N LYS A 508 -37.51 -8.27 11.53
CA LYS A 508 -38.65 -7.52 12.13
C LYS A 508 -39.73 -7.23 11.09
N LEU A 509 -39.36 -6.82 9.88
CA LEU A 509 -40.29 -6.55 8.78
C LEU A 509 -41.06 -7.82 8.40
N GLU A 510 -40.36 -8.95 8.18
CA GLU A 510 -40.96 -10.26 7.90
C GLU A 510 -41.97 -10.66 8.97
N LYS A 511 -41.59 -10.56 10.26
CA LYS A 511 -42.51 -10.82 11.39
C LYS A 511 -43.76 -9.94 11.37
N THR A 512 -43.64 -8.64 11.06
CA THR A 512 -44.82 -7.76 10.95
C THR A 512 -45.68 -8.06 9.73
N GLN A 513 -45.09 -8.54 8.63
CA GLN A 513 -45.82 -9.00 7.44
C GLN A 513 -46.57 -10.31 7.74
N GLU A 514 -45.96 -11.27 8.44
CA GLU A 514 -46.67 -12.46 8.93
C GLU A 514 -47.86 -12.09 9.83
N GLU A 515 -47.67 -11.16 10.78
CA GLU A 515 -48.74 -10.71 11.70
C GLU A 515 -49.89 -10.04 10.93
N LYS A 516 -49.57 -9.21 9.94
CA LYS A 516 -50.53 -8.63 8.99
C LYS A 516 -51.27 -9.69 8.17
N GLU A 517 -50.59 -10.73 7.68
CA GLU A 517 -51.24 -11.81 6.92
C GLU A 517 -52.17 -12.68 7.80
N LYS A 518 -51.75 -12.96 9.05
CA LYS A 518 -52.61 -13.63 10.05
C LYS A 518 -53.85 -12.78 10.36
N LEU A 519 -53.70 -11.46 10.51
CA LEU A 519 -54.82 -10.54 10.69
C LEU A 519 -55.74 -10.49 9.46
N LEU A 520 -55.20 -10.43 8.24
CA LEU A 520 -55.99 -10.49 6.99
C LEU A 520 -56.76 -11.81 6.88
N SER A 521 -56.15 -12.95 7.23
CA SER A 521 -56.84 -14.25 7.28
C SER A 521 -58.01 -14.23 8.30
N SER A 522 -57.80 -13.62 9.48
CA SER A 522 -58.87 -13.47 10.47
C SER A 522 -60.00 -12.53 10.03
N LEU A 523 -59.68 -11.48 9.27
CA LEU A 523 -60.66 -10.56 8.68
C LEU A 523 -61.52 -11.28 7.63
N VAL A 524 -60.91 -12.02 6.70
CA VAL A 524 -61.64 -12.79 5.68
C VAL A 524 -62.55 -13.85 6.33
N GLU A 525 -62.15 -14.46 7.44
CA GLU A 525 -63.05 -15.35 8.17
C GLU A 525 -64.17 -14.60 8.91
N ALA A 526 -63.90 -13.42 9.49
CA ALA A 526 -64.95 -12.57 10.04
C ALA A 526 -65.97 -12.12 8.98
N GLU A 527 -65.52 -11.74 7.78
CA GLU A 527 -66.38 -11.42 6.62
C GLU A 527 -67.24 -12.62 6.19
N ARG A 528 -66.68 -13.84 6.15
CA ARG A 528 -67.45 -15.08 5.90
C ARG A 528 -68.50 -15.30 6.98
N GLN A 529 -68.18 -15.10 8.25
CA GLN A 529 -69.15 -15.23 9.33
C GLN A 529 -70.26 -14.17 9.22
N ILE A 530 -69.93 -12.91 8.87
CA ILE A 530 -70.93 -11.86 8.58
C ILE A 530 -71.86 -12.33 7.44
N MET A 531 -71.32 -12.75 6.29
CA MET A 531 -72.10 -13.26 5.15
C MET A 531 -73.00 -14.46 5.52
N LEU A 532 -72.53 -15.36 6.40
CA LEU A 532 -73.33 -16.48 6.91
C LEU A 532 -74.48 -16.00 7.80
N TRP A 533 -74.25 -15.02 8.69
CA TRP A 533 -75.28 -14.43 9.54
C TRP A 533 -76.27 -13.56 8.75
N GLU A 534 -75.82 -12.85 7.72
CA GLU A 534 -76.68 -12.12 6.79
C GLU A 534 -77.59 -13.08 6.01
N LYS A 535 -77.02 -14.15 5.42
CA LYS A 535 -77.81 -15.19 4.73
C LYS A 535 -78.82 -15.85 5.66
N LYS A 536 -78.42 -16.19 6.90
CA LYS A 536 -79.31 -16.75 7.93
C LYS A 536 -80.42 -15.75 8.31
N THR A 537 -80.10 -14.46 8.39
CA THR A 537 -81.07 -13.38 8.66
C THR A 537 -82.00 -13.15 7.48
N HIS A 538 -81.54 -13.31 6.25
CA HIS A 538 -82.36 -13.23 5.04
C HIS A 538 -83.36 -14.38 4.99
N VAL A 539 -82.92 -15.63 5.17
CA VAL A 539 -83.81 -16.81 5.26
C VAL A 539 -84.80 -16.66 6.43
N MET A 540 -84.38 -16.10 7.57
CA MET A 540 -85.29 -15.80 8.70
C MET A 540 -86.33 -14.71 8.36
N LYS A 541 -86.01 -13.76 7.47
CA LYS A 541 -86.96 -12.76 6.95
C LYS A 541 -87.91 -13.36 5.92
N GLU A 542 -87.41 -14.16 4.96
CA GLU A 542 -88.23 -14.85 3.95
C GLU A 542 -89.22 -15.83 4.59
N THR A 543 -88.73 -16.71 5.48
CA THR A 543 -89.60 -17.64 6.22
C THR A 543 -90.61 -16.91 7.10
N ARG A 544 -90.25 -15.77 7.70
CA ARG A 544 -91.21 -14.91 8.40
C ARG A 544 -92.27 -14.33 7.45
N LEU A 545 -91.89 -13.86 6.26
CA LEU A 545 -92.84 -13.32 5.28
C LEU A 545 -93.84 -14.40 4.83
N VAL A 546 -93.37 -15.59 4.46
CA VAL A 546 -94.22 -16.74 4.11
C VAL A 546 -95.16 -17.13 5.27
N VAL A 547 -94.68 -17.09 6.52
CA VAL A 547 -95.52 -17.32 7.71
C VAL A 547 -96.52 -16.18 7.94
N GLN A 548 -96.21 -14.93 7.57
CA GLN A 548 -97.13 -13.80 7.66
C GLN A 548 -98.17 -13.80 6.53
N GLU A 549 -97.85 -14.30 5.34
CA GLU A 549 -98.82 -14.58 4.27
C GLU A 549 -99.79 -15.69 4.71
N GLY A 550 -99.27 -16.80 5.22
CA GLY A 550 -100.09 -17.88 5.79
C GLY A 550 -100.90 -17.48 7.04
N GLN A 551 -100.49 -16.42 7.76
CA GLN A 551 -101.32 -15.83 8.82
C GLN A 551 -102.59 -15.17 8.30
N GLY A 552 -102.61 -14.71 7.04
CA GLY A 552 -103.82 -14.21 6.38
C GLY A 552 -104.89 -15.29 6.27
N ASP A 553 -104.54 -16.44 5.68
CA ASP A 553 -105.43 -17.59 5.55
C ASP A 553 -105.88 -18.13 6.92
N ILE A 554 -104.96 -18.22 7.89
CA ILE A 554 -105.29 -18.62 9.27
C ILE A 554 -106.25 -17.63 9.93
N GLN A 555 -106.17 -16.32 9.65
CA GLN A 555 -107.12 -15.35 10.18
C GLN A 555 -108.47 -15.42 9.49
N ILE A 556 -108.52 -15.67 8.17
CA ILE A 556 -109.78 -15.94 7.44
C ILE A 556 -110.47 -17.17 8.04
N MET A 557 -109.72 -18.25 8.28
CA MET A 557 -110.23 -19.45 8.95
C MET A 557 -110.71 -19.18 10.39
N ARG A 558 -110.02 -18.30 11.16
CA ARG A 558 -110.48 -17.88 12.49
C ARG A 558 -111.77 -17.07 12.43
N ASP A 559 -111.90 -16.15 11.47
CA ASP A 559 -113.10 -15.33 11.30
C ASP A 559 -114.31 -16.19 10.87
N ASP A 560 -114.07 -17.22 10.06
CA ASP A 560 -115.08 -18.24 9.72
C ASP A 560 -115.41 -19.17 10.89
N VAL A 561 -114.43 -19.62 11.68
CA VAL A 561 -114.69 -20.33 12.94
C VAL A 561 -115.51 -19.46 13.88
N HIS A 562 -115.18 -18.18 14.05
CA HIS A 562 -115.97 -17.25 14.86
C HIS A 562 -117.34 -16.92 14.23
N ARG A 563 -117.54 -17.05 12.91
CA ARG A 563 -118.88 -17.06 12.29
C ARG A 563 -119.64 -18.33 12.67
N MET A 564 -119.01 -19.51 12.59
CA MET A 564 -119.61 -20.80 12.94
C MET A 564 -119.90 -20.93 14.44
N GLU A 565 -119.06 -20.40 15.33
CA GLU A 565 -119.30 -20.33 16.78
C GLU A 565 -120.48 -19.42 17.12
N ARG A 566 -120.66 -18.30 16.40
CA ARG A 566 -121.85 -17.45 16.54
C ARG A 566 -123.11 -18.15 16.04
N TRP A 567 -123.03 -18.91 14.94
CA TRP A 567 -124.11 -19.79 14.48
C TRP A 567 -124.45 -20.90 15.48
N LEU A 568 -123.44 -21.56 16.05
CA LEU A 568 -123.60 -22.55 17.12
C LEU A 568 -124.18 -21.94 18.39
N SER A 569 -123.81 -20.71 18.74
CA SER A 569 -124.38 -19.96 19.87
C SER A 569 -125.84 -19.58 19.62
N LEU A 570 -126.21 -19.27 18.38
CA LEU A 570 -127.59 -19.00 17.96
C LEU A 570 -128.44 -20.29 18.02
N LEU A 571 -127.91 -21.41 17.51
CA LEU A 571 -128.50 -22.75 17.62
C LEU A 571 -128.65 -23.21 19.07
N MET A 572 -127.64 -22.97 19.91
CA MET A 572 -127.70 -23.28 21.34
C MET A 572 -128.73 -22.41 22.06
N ARG A 573 -128.89 -21.13 21.70
CA ARG A 573 -130.00 -20.30 22.20
C ARG A 573 -131.38 -20.78 21.73
N GLN A 574 -131.52 -21.27 20.50
CA GLN A 574 -132.75 -21.92 20.03
C GLN A 574 -133.03 -23.22 20.80
N ARG A 575 -132.00 -24.07 21.01
CA ARG A 575 -132.10 -25.30 21.81
C ARG A 575 -132.45 -25.02 23.26
N GLU A 576 -131.82 -24.02 23.88
CA GLU A 576 -132.18 -23.55 25.21
C GLU A 576 -133.60 -22.97 25.26
N GLN A 577 -134.06 -22.29 24.21
CA GLN A 577 -135.44 -21.79 24.18
C GLN A 577 -136.42 -22.96 24.14
N LEU A 578 -136.21 -23.95 23.28
CA LEU A 578 -137.00 -25.18 23.26
C LEU A 578 -136.93 -25.95 24.59
N LEU A 579 -135.79 -25.92 25.29
CA LEU A 579 -135.65 -26.46 26.64
C LEU A 579 -136.37 -25.62 27.70
N ARG A 580 -136.36 -24.29 27.62
CA ARG A 580 -137.14 -23.41 28.51
C ARG A 580 -138.64 -23.57 28.27
N ASP A 581 -139.07 -23.69 27.02
CA ASP A 581 -140.45 -23.98 26.65
C ASP A 581 -140.87 -25.35 27.20
N SER A 582 -140.03 -26.38 27.04
CA SER A 582 -140.23 -27.72 27.61
C SER A 582 -140.26 -27.72 29.15
N ILE A 583 -139.32 -27.06 29.81
CA ILE A 583 -139.28 -26.90 31.26
C ILE A 583 -140.54 -26.17 31.73
N SER A 584 -140.98 -25.10 31.07
CA SER A 584 -142.23 -24.42 31.46
C SER A 584 -143.47 -25.30 31.29
N VAL A 585 -143.45 -26.31 30.39
CA VAL A 585 -144.51 -27.34 30.29
C VAL A 585 -144.40 -28.37 31.42
N VAL A 586 -143.18 -28.73 31.82
CA VAL A 586 -142.92 -29.62 32.98
C VAL A 586 -143.25 -28.92 34.30
N GLU A 587 -142.93 -27.64 34.49
CA GLU A 587 -143.35 -26.81 35.61
C GLU A 587 -144.88 -26.61 35.62
N ARG A 588 -145.52 -26.44 34.45
CA ARG A 588 -146.99 -26.45 34.37
C ARG A 588 -147.60 -27.80 34.81
N ARG A 589 -146.89 -28.93 34.67
CA ARG A 589 -147.28 -30.21 35.30
C ARG A 589 -146.90 -30.29 36.78
N GLY A 590 -145.74 -29.77 37.18
CA GLY A 590 -145.28 -29.71 38.57
C GLY A 590 -146.25 -28.92 39.46
N ASN A 591 -146.66 -27.73 39.03
CA ASN A 591 -147.65 -26.87 39.68
C ASN A 591 -149.07 -27.49 39.81
N ILE A 592 -149.34 -28.62 39.13
CA ILE A 592 -150.57 -29.41 39.29
C ILE A 592 -150.35 -30.51 40.35
N ILE A 593 -149.17 -31.14 40.38
CA ILE A 593 -148.79 -32.13 41.40
C ILE A 593 -148.64 -31.46 42.77
N GLU A 594 -147.94 -30.34 42.85
CA GLU A 594 -147.69 -29.57 44.08
C GLU A 594 -149.01 -29.02 44.67
N ARG A 595 -149.99 -28.67 43.82
CA ARG A 595 -151.37 -28.36 44.26
C ARG A 595 -152.06 -29.53 44.95
N ASN A 596 -151.83 -30.77 44.51
CA ASN A 596 -152.38 -31.96 45.17
C ASN A 596 -151.65 -32.28 46.48
N GLU A 597 -150.35 -32.03 46.58
CA GLU A 597 -149.59 -32.24 47.81
C GLU A 597 -149.87 -31.18 48.90
N VAL A 598 -150.10 -29.92 48.51
CA VAL A 598 -150.51 -28.84 49.42
C VAL A 598 -151.86 -29.14 50.10
N MET A 599 -152.76 -29.86 49.44
CA MET A 599 -154.03 -30.31 50.03
C MET A 599 -153.85 -31.40 51.12
N ALA A 600 -152.68 -32.03 51.24
CA ALA A 600 -152.46 -33.19 52.11
C ALA A 600 -151.77 -32.88 53.46
N ARG A 601 -151.37 -31.63 53.74
CA ARG A 601 -150.59 -31.26 54.96
C ARG A 601 -151.20 -30.16 55.83
N SER A 602 -152.51 -29.95 55.72
CA SER A 602 -153.33 -29.52 56.86
C SER A 602 -154.25 -30.70 57.24
N THR A 603 -154.34 -31.17 58.48
CA THR A 603 -154.07 -30.53 59.77
C THR A 603 -153.44 -31.49 60.79
N LYS A 604 -152.63 -30.98 61.73
CA LYS A 604 -152.44 -31.59 63.07
C LYS A 604 -151.84 -30.60 64.08
N LYS A 605 -152.62 -30.28 65.12
CA LYS A 605 -152.27 -29.42 66.27
C LYS A 605 -153.08 -29.95 67.46
N ALA A 606 -152.41 -30.31 68.56
CA ALA A 606 -152.89 -31.26 69.60
C ALA A 606 -153.12 -32.69 69.04
N THR A 607 -152.79 -33.81 69.70
CA THR A 607 -152.15 -34.08 71.01
C THR A 607 -152.90 -33.65 72.28
N THR A 608 -154.11 -34.20 72.45
CA THR A 608 -154.67 -34.48 73.78
C THR A 608 -154.06 -35.74 74.40
N LYS A 609 -153.96 -35.78 75.73
CA LYS A 609 -153.13 -36.71 76.53
C LYS A 609 -153.64 -38.17 76.62
N GLY A 610 -154.69 -38.53 75.89
CA GLY A 610 -155.34 -39.85 75.99
C GLY A 610 -154.94 -40.87 74.92
N GLU A 611 -154.86 -40.45 73.65
CA GLU A 611 -154.85 -41.41 72.54
C GLU A 611 -153.53 -42.18 72.35
N LEU A 612 -152.38 -41.60 72.70
CA LEU A 612 -151.12 -42.34 72.64
C LEU A 612 -150.99 -43.39 73.76
N HIS A 613 -151.72 -43.25 74.87
CA HIS A 613 -151.90 -44.34 75.81
C HIS A 613 -152.90 -45.37 75.27
N LEU A 614 -154.06 -44.95 74.74
CA LEU A 614 -155.04 -45.87 74.13
C LEU A 614 -154.47 -46.67 72.93
N MET A 615 -153.52 -46.12 72.17
CA MET A 615 -152.90 -46.81 71.04
C MET A 615 -151.83 -47.83 71.48
N ASN A 616 -151.03 -47.52 72.52
CA ASN A 616 -150.02 -48.45 73.04
C ASN A 616 -150.66 -49.55 73.90
N ASP A 617 -151.57 -49.18 74.81
CA ASP A 617 -152.40 -50.13 75.55
C ASP A 617 -153.34 -50.91 74.62
N GLY A 618 -153.84 -50.30 73.55
CA GLY A 618 -154.66 -50.97 72.54
C GLY A 618 -153.90 -52.11 71.85
N LEU A 619 -152.61 -51.92 71.56
CA LEU A 619 -151.74 -52.96 71.01
C LEU A 619 -151.30 -53.98 72.07
N ARG A 620 -151.13 -53.56 73.34
CA ARG A 620 -150.79 -54.47 74.45
C ARG A 620 -151.98 -55.22 75.07
N ARG A 621 -153.23 -54.85 74.75
CA ARG A 621 -154.46 -55.58 75.11
C ARG A 621 -154.96 -56.46 73.95
N LYS A 622 -154.83 -56.02 72.68
CA LYS A 622 -155.21 -56.85 71.51
C LYS A 622 -154.34 -58.10 71.30
N ILE A 623 -153.17 -58.21 71.92
CA ILE A 623 -152.31 -59.40 71.84
C ILE A 623 -152.63 -60.43 72.95
N THR A 624 -153.36 -60.04 74.00
CA THR A 624 -153.74 -60.90 75.13
C THR A 624 -155.23 -61.16 75.28
N GLU A 625 -156.10 -60.38 74.62
CA GLU A 625 -157.54 -60.40 74.87
C GLU A 625 -158.42 -60.63 73.62
N ILE A 626 -158.25 -61.80 73.00
CA ILE A 626 -159.41 -62.69 72.84
C ILE A 626 -159.16 -63.94 73.69
N HIS A 627 -159.12 -63.73 75.01
CA HIS A 627 -159.49 -64.77 75.97
C HIS A 627 -160.99 -64.69 76.35
N LYS A 628 -161.77 -63.85 75.64
CA LYS A 628 -163.23 -63.92 75.46
C LYS A 628 -163.68 -63.11 74.22
N VAL A 629 -164.48 -63.76 73.37
CA VAL A 629 -165.62 -63.31 72.52
C VAL A 629 -165.71 -61.81 72.10
N GLY A 630 -166.01 -61.43 70.84
CA GLY A 630 -166.26 -62.19 69.61
C GLY A 630 -167.19 -61.45 68.59
N GLN A 631 -167.51 -62.13 67.48
CA GLN A 631 -168.59 -61.86 66.48
C GLN A 631 -168.51 -60.63 65.51
N SER A 632 -168.57 -60.95 64.19
CA SER A 632 -169.23 -60.23 63.06
C SER A 632 -168.75 -58.82 62.59
N GLY A 633 -168.71 -58.47 61.29
CA GLY A 633 -168.77 -59.25 60.03
C GLY A 633 -169.41 -58.55 58.80
N ARG A 634 -168.87 -58.74 57.58
CA ARG A 634 -169.38 -58.35 56.21
C ARG A 634 -169.34 -56.82 55.89
N THR A 635 -169.17 -56.26 54.67
CA THR A 635 -168.80 -56.65 53.25
C THR A 635 -168.18 -55.37 52.57
N LEU A 636 -167.90 -55.11 51.26
CA LEU A 636 -168.15 -55.59 49.87
C LEU A 636 -166.80 -55.54 49.06
N TYR A 637 -166.56 -55.86 47.76
CA TYR A 637 -167.30 -56.16 46.49
C TYR A 637 -167.56 -55.01 45.45
N ALA A 638 -167.42 -55.35 44.14
CA ALA A 638 -167.78 -54.62 42.88
C ALA A 638 -166.89 -53.43 42.38
N LEU A 639 -166.75 -53.03 41.08
CA LEU A 639 -166.98 -53.51 39.67
C LEU A 639 -166.36 -52.41 38.70
N ARG A 640 -166.09 -52.52 37.37
CA ARG A 640 -165.55 -53.58 36.45
C ARG A 640 -165.33 -53.07 34.97
N THR A 641 -164.19 -53.37 34.32
CA THR A 641 -163.89 -53.44 32.83
C THR A 641 -163.98 -52.21 31.86
N ASN A 642 -163.36 -52.38 30.67
CA ASN A 642 -163.51 -51.66 29.37
C ASN A 642 -162.78 -50.30 29.22
N CYS A 643 -162.34 -49.82 28.04
CA CYS A 643 -162.24 -50.31 26.64
C CYS A 643 -160.91 -49.74 26.03
N SER A 644 -160.14 -50.38 25.14
CA SER A 644 -160.36 -50.82 23.74
C SER A 644 -160.21 -49.74 22.65
N THR A 645 -159.59 -50.17 21.54
CA THR A 645 -159.62 -49.64 20.14
C THR A 645 -158.80 -48.40 19.71
N THR A 646 -158.32 -48.51 18.46
CA THR A 646 -157.69 -47.54 17.53
C THR A 646 -156.45 -46.80 18.01
#